data_AF-F6PK33-F1
#
_entry.id   AF-F6PK33-F1
#
_cell.length_a   1.000
_cell.length_b   1.000
_cell.length_c   1.000
_cell.angle_alpha   90.00
_cell.angle_beta   90.00
_cell.angle_gamma   90.00
#
_symmetry.space_group_name_H-M   'P 1'
#
loop_
_entity.id
_entity.type
_entity.pdbx_description
1 polymer ?
#
loop_
_entity_poly.entity_id
_entity_poly.type
_entity_poly.pdbx_seq_one_letter_code
_entity_poly.pdbx_strand_id
1 'polypeptide(L)'
;MRTLAVLAATLVMACTEAFFPFISRGKELVWGKPAESHIASILEESKCLVDTAMYATMQRNLKKREILSPAQLLSFSKLPEPTSGAIARAAEIMETSIQAMKRKVSLETQQSQHPTDALSEGLLGIVANMSGCLPYMLPPKCPNTCLANKYRLITGACNNRDHPRWGASNTALARWLPPVYEDGFSQPRGWNPGFLHNGFPLPPVREVTRQVIQVSNEVVTDDDHYSDLLIAWGQYIDHDIAFTPQSTSKAAFEGGADCQVTCENQNPCFPIQLREEARPAAGPACLPFYRSAAACGTGEPGTPFLGNLSEAPPRQQVNGLTSFLDASTVYGGSPGLERQLRNWTSAEGLLRVHARHSDSGRAYLPFAPPHAPAACAPEPGAPGAARGPCFLAGDGRASEVPALTALHTLWLREHNRLAAALKALNAHWSADAVYQEARKVVGALHQIITLRDYVPRILGPEAFRQYVGPYEGYDSTANPTVSNVFSTAAFRFGHATIHPRVRRLDADFQEHPDLPALWLHEAFFSPWTLLRGGGLDPLVRGLLARPAKLQLQDQLMNEELTERLFMLSNSSTLDLASINLQRGRDHGLPGYNAWRAFCGLPRLETPTDLHVAIASRSVAAKILELYKHPDNIDVWLGGLAEDFLPGARTGPLFACLIGKQMKALRDGDWFWWENSHVFTDAQRRELEKHSLSRVICDNTGLTRVPVDAFQVGKFPEDFQPCDSIPGMSLEAWREAFPPEDKCGFPESVENGDFVHCEESGRRVLVYSCRHGYELQGQEQLTCTQEGWDFQPPRCKDVNECADSANPPCHASARCRNTKGSFRCLCEDPHELGDDGRTCIDSRSLPRASWVSISLAALLIGGLAGLTWTMICRWTVMGRKAGTLTGCREPSEGKVAPTLNPGEQLRVPRATSTTVSQTQAN
;
A
#
# COMPACT_ATOMS: atom_id res chain seq x y z
N MET A 1 -4.33 -84.22 -20.32
CA MET A 1 -3.72 -83.33 -19.29
C MET A 1 -3.44 -81.88 -19.78
N ARG A 2 -4.17 -81.32 -20.76
CA ARG A 2 -4.06 -79.87 -21.10
C ARG A 2 -5.29 -79.04 -20.69
N THR A 3 -6.47 -79.66 -20.55
CA THR A 3 -7.72 -78.99 -20.14
C THR A 3 -7.80 -78.63 -18.65
N LEU A 4 -7.26 -79.49 -17.76
CA LEU A 4 -7.25 -79.24 -16.31
C LEU A 4 -6.38 -78.04 -15.90
N ALA A 5 -5.25 -77.81 -16.59
CA ALA A 5 -4.36 -76.68 -16.29
C ALA A 5 -5.01 -75.33 -16.62
N VAL A 6 -5.78 -75.25 -17.71
CA VAL A 6 -6.49 -74.02 -18.11
C VAL A 6 -7.60 -73.68 -17.11
N LEU A 7 -8.37 -74.68 -16.66
CA LEU A 7 -9.42 -74.49 -15.64
C LEU A 7 -8.86 -74.08 -14.27
N ALA A 8 -7.70 -74.59 -13.87
CA ALA A 8 -7.03 -74.14 -12.65
C ALA A 8 -6.57 -72.67 -12.76
N ALA A 9 -5.97 -72.29 -13.90
CA ALA A 9 -5.51 -70.93 -14.14
C ALA A 9 -6.67 -69.91 -14.16
N THR A 10 -7.80 -70.23 -14.80
CA THR A 10 -8.95 -69.32 -14.84
C THR A 10 -9.66 -69.20 -13.49
N LEU A 11 -9.72 -70.26 -12.67
CA LEU A 11 -10.26 -70.15 -11.31
C LEU A 11 -9.40 -69.23 -10.42
N VAL A 12 -8.06 -69.34 -10.49
CA VAL A 12 -7.15 -68.50 -9.69
C VAL A 12 -7.23 -67.03 -10.13
N MET A 13 -7.28 -66.76 -11.43
CA MET A 13 -7.50 -65.40 -11.97
C MET A 13 -8.86 -64.82 -11.51
N ALA A 14 -9.95 -65.58 -11.65
CA ALA A 14 -11.27 -65.13 -11.21
C ALA A 14 -11.36 -64.90 -9.70
N CYS A 15 -10.70 -65.74 -8.89
CA CYS A 15 -10.64 -65.54 -7.44
C CYS A 15 -9.83 -64.29 -7.06
N THR A 16 -8.72 -64.00 -7.76
CA THR A 16 -7.91 -62.79 -7.48
C THR A 16 -8.66 -61.51 -7.84
N GLU A 17 -9.32 -61.43 -9.00
CA GLU A 17 -10.12 -60.25 -9.36
C GLU A 17 -11.41 -60.09 -8.54
N ALA A 18 -12.00 -61.17 -8.00
CA ALA A 18 -13.16 -61.09 -7.11
C ALA A 18 -12.78 -60.72 -5.66
N PHE A 19 -11.72 -61.31 -5.09
CA PHE A 19 -11.37 -61.09 -3.69
C PHE A 19 -10.57 -59.80 -3.45
N PHE A 20 -9.70 -59.35 -4.35
CA PHE A 20 -8.92 -58.12 -4.08
C PHE A 20 -9.79 -56.86 -3.90
N PRO A 21 -10.81 -56.58 -4.75
CA PRO A 21 -11.72 -55.47 -4.53
C PRO A 21 -12.59 -55.62 -3.28
N PHE A 22 -12.88 -56.86 -2.86
CA PHE A 22 -13.66 -57.14 -1.65
C PHE A 22 -12.81 -57.02 -0.38
N ILE A 23 -11.51 -57.32 -0.45
CA ILE A 23 -10.54 -57.11 0.64
C ILE A 23 -10.11 -55.64 0.72
N SER A 24 -10.03 -54.89 -0.40
CA SER A 24 -9.76 -53.45 -0.35
C SER A 24 -10.96 -52.66 0.19
N ARG A 25 -12.18 -52.89 -0.33
CA ARG A 25 -13.41 -52.35 0.27
C ARG A 25 -13.62 -52.84 1.69
N GLY A 26 -13.31 -54.10 1.97
CA GLY A 26 -13.34 -54.66 3.33
C GLY A 26 -12.37 -53.92 4.27
N LYS A 27 -11.18 -53.54 3.80
CA LYS A 27 -10.28 -52.66 4.55
C LYS A 27 -10.87 -51.27 4.75
N GLU A 28 -11.41 -50.61 3.72
CA GLU A 28 -12.05 -49.29 3.86
C GLU A 28 -13.25 -49.30 4.82
N LEU A 29 -13.96 -50.43 4.95
CA LEU A 29 -15.12 -50.60 5.82
C LEU A 29 -14.79 -51.04 7.26
N VAL A 30 -13.59 -51.59 7.49
CA VAL A 30 -13.15 -52.11 8.81
C VAL A 30 -12.06 -51.26 9.45
N TRP A 31 -11.16 -50.70 8.64
CA TRP A 31 -10.18 -49.69 9.03
C TRP A 31 -10.51 -48.39 8.29
N GLY A 32 -11.09 -47.43 9.01
CA GLY A 32 -11.46 -46.13 8.45
C GLY A 32 -10.27 -45.42 7.80
N LYS A 33 -10.57 -44.57 6.81
CA LYS A 33 -9.63 -43.67 6.12
C LYS A 33 -8.57 -43.11 7.09
N PRO A 34 -7.26 -43.22 6.79
CA PRO A 34 -6.21 -42.72 7.68
C PRO A 34 -6.38 -41.23 7.93
N ALA A 35 -6.06 -40.77 9.15
CA ALA A 35 -6.33 -39.40 9.60
C ALA A 35 -5.85 -38.33 8.60
N GLU A 36 -4.64 -38.51 8.06
CA GLU A 36 -4.04 -37.63 7.03
C GLU A 36 -4.96 -37.41 5.81
N SER A 37 -5.72 -38.42 5.38
CA SER A 37 -6.64 -38.32 4.25
C SER A 37 -7.94 -37.56 4.58
N HIS A 38 -8.35 -37.53 5.85
CA HIS A 38 -9.42 -36.64 6.31
C HIS A 38 -8.93 -35.20 6.45
N ILE A 39 -7.73 -35.01 6.98
CA ILE A 39 -7.06 -33.70 7.12
C ILE A 39 -6.88 -33.04 5.74
N ALA A 40 -6.35 -33.79 4.76
CA ALA A 40 -6.21 -33.31 3.39
C ALA A 40 -7.56 -32.86 2.78
N SER A 41 -8.62 -33.65 2.98
CA SER A 41 -9.97 -33.29 2.52
C SER A 41 -10.52 -32.01 3.15
N ILE A 42 -10.21 -31.73 4.43
CA ILE A 42 -10.59 -30.48 5.11
C ILE A 42 -9.81 -29.28 4.55
N LEU A 43 -8.52 -29.47 4.24
CA LEU A 43 -7.66 -28.44 3.65
C LEU A 43 -8.08 -28.11 2.20
N GLU A 44 -8.45 -29.11 1.41
CA GLU A 44 -9.00 -28.93 0.06
C GLU A 44 -10.37 -28.23 0.08
N GLU A 45 -11.26 -28.62 0.99
CA GLU A 45 -12.55 -27.96 1.25
C GLU A 45 -12.34 -26.48 1.64
N SER A 46 -11.47 -26.20 2.62
CA SER A 46 -11.15 -24.84 3.09
C SER A 46 -10.56 -23.96 1.98
N LYS A 47 -9.62 -24.51 1.20
CA LYS A 47 -8.99 -23.84 0.06
C LYS A 47 -10.03 -23.50 -1.01
N CYS A 48 -10.93 -24.43 -1.32
CA CYS A 48 -12.03 -24.21 -2.26
C CYS A 48 -12.95 -23.07 -1.83
N LEU A 49 -13.31 -22.97 -0.54
CA LEU A 49 -14.14 -21.89 0.01
C LEU A 49 -13.46 -20.51 -0.15
N VAL A 50 -12.19 -20.39 0.28
CA VAL A 50 -11.42 -19.14 0.15
C VAL A 50 -11.24 -18.74 -1.32
N ASP A 51 -10.78 -19.67 -2.18
CA ASP A 51 -10.58 -19.39 -3.61
C ASP A 51 -11.89 -19.03 -4.33
N THR A 52 -13.02 -19.64 -3.95
CA THR A 52 -14.34 -19.30 -4.52
C THR A 52 -14.79 -17.90 -4.10
N ALA A 53 -14.59 -17.51 -2.84
CA ALA A 53 -14.96 -16.18 -2.35
C ALA A 53 -14.05 -15.07 -2.95
N MET A 54 -12.75 -15.35 -3.12
CA MET A 54 -11.83 -14.50 -3.88
C MET A 54 -12.20 -14.40 -5.37
N TYR A 55 -12.57 -15.51 -6.01
CA TYR A 55 -13.02 -15.51 -7.41
C TYR A 55 -14.31 -14.72 -7.60
N ALA A 56 -15.28 -14.86 -6.68
CA ALA A 56 -16.49 -14.03 -6.66
C ALA A 56 -16.16 -12.54 -6.50
N THR A 57 -15.19 -12.21 -5.65
CA THR A 57 -14.66 -10.85 -5.47
C THR A 57 -14.04 -10.30 -6.77
N MET A 58 -13.21 -11.09 -7.46
CA MET A 58 -12.62 -10.71 -8.75
C MET A 58 -13.69 -10.53 -9.84
N GLN A 59 -14.61 -11.48 -9.96
CA GLN A 59 -15.74 -11.43 -10.91
C GLN A 59 -16.62 -10.20 -10.68
N ARG A 60 -16.87 -9.82 -9.41
CA ARG A 60 -17.58 -8.59 -9.06
C ARG A 60 -16.84 -7.35 -9.54
N ASN A 61 -15.53 -7.27 -9.29
CA ASN A 61 -14.71 -6.12 -9.70
C ASN A 61 -14.63 -5.98 -11.24
N LEU A 62 -14.64 -7.10 -11.97
CA LEU A 62 -14.69 -7.11 -13.43
C LEU A 62 -16.07 -6.68 -13.98
N LYS A 63 -17.17 -7.05 -13.31
CA LYS A 63 -18.56 -6.81 -13.77
C LYS A 63 -19.14 -5.46 -13.32
N LYS A 64 -18.82 -4.97 -12.12
CA LYS A 64 -19.31 -3.68 -11.58
C LYS A 64 -18.29 -2.55 -11.78
N ARG A 65 -17.95 -2.23 -13.03
CA ARG A 65 -16.99 -1.15 -13.35
C ARG A 65 -17.51 0.28 -13.11
N GLU A 66 -18.82 0.45 -12.90
CA GLU A 66 -19.48 1.76 -13.08
C GLU A 66 -20.05 2.40 -11.79
N ILE A 67 -20.10 1.67 -10.66
CA ILE A 67 -20.55 2.23 -9.38
C ILE A 67 -19.54 1.93 -8.29
N LEU A 68 -18.96 3.01 -7.75
CA LEU A 68 -18.10 3.00 -6.56
C LEU A 68 -18.89 3.44 -5.33
N SER A 69 -18.44 2.96 -4.18
CA SER A 69 -18.94 3.31 -2.85
C SER A 69 -17.76 3.69 -1.94
N PRO A 70 -17.98 4.46 -0.87
CA PRO A 70 -16.96 4.74 0.15
C PRO A 70 -16.28 3.46 0.67
N ALA A 71 -17.04 2.36 0.80
CA ALA A 71 -16.53 1.05 1.21
C ALA A 71 -15.53 0.44 0.22
N GLN A 72 -15.64 0.73 -1.08
CA GLN A 72 -14.65 0.33 -2.08
C GLN A 72 -13.39 1.18 -2.01
N LEU A 73 -13.48 2.46 -1.65
CA LEU A 73 -12.32 3.34 -1.44
C LEU A 73 -11.56 3.00 -0.14
N LEU A 74 -12.28 2.78 0.97
CA LEU A 74 -11.68 2.24 2.19
C LEU A 74 -10.99 0.90 1.89
N SER A 75 -11.65 0.01 1.17
CA SER A 75 -11.07 -1.28 0.82
C SER A 75 -9.87 -1.16 -0.13
N PHE A 76 -9.84 -0.17 -1.03
CA PHE A 76 -8.66 0.17 -1.83
C PHE A 76 -7.47 0.58 -0.95
N SER A 77 -7.68 1.47 0.04
CA SER A 77 -6.64 1.91 1.00
C SER A 77 -6.11 0.79 1.92
N LYS A 78 -6.69 -0.40 1.87
CA LYS A 78 -6.30 -1.60 2.64
C LYS A 78 -6.06 -2.82 1.75
N LEU A 79 -5.88 -2.63 0.43
CA LEU A 79 -5.41 -3.68 -0.47
C LEU A 79 -3.94 -4.00 -0.17
N PRO A 80 -3.57 -5.27 0.03
CA PRO A 80 -2.17 -5.67 0.07
C PRO A 80 -1.50 -5.55 -1.31
N GLU A 81 -0.19 -5.30 -1.34
CA GLU A 81 0.62 -5.51 -2.56
C GLU A 81 0.72 -7.02 -2.88
N PRO A 82 1.08 -7.43 -4.12
CA PRO A 82 0.92 -8.82 -4.57
C PRO A 82 1.55 -9.91 -3.69
N THR A 83 2.72 -9.66 -3.08
CA THR A 83 3.35 -10.67 -2.20
C THR A 83 2.58 -10.79 -0.89
N SER A 84 2.28 -9.66 -0.25
CA SER A 84 1.44 -9.56 0.94
C SER A 84 0.05 -10.18 0.73
N GLY A 85 -0.52 -10.05 -0.48
CA GLY A 85 -1.81 -10.64 -0.85
C GLY A 85 -1.76 -12.16 -0.98
N ALA A 86 -0.66 -12.72 -1.50
CA ALA A 86 -0.45 -14.16 -1.53
C ALA A 86 -0.31 -14.76 -0.12
N ILE A 87 0.38 -14.04 0.78
CA ILE A 87 0.57 -14.43 2.19
C ILE A 87 -0.76 -14.34 2.96
N ALA A 88 -1.51 -13.26 2.78
CA ALA A 88 -2.84 -13.10 3.38
C ALA A 88 -3.80 -14.23 2.96
N ARG A 89 -3.85 -14.58 1.67
CA ARG A 89 -4.63 -15.72 1.16
C ARG A 89 -4.20 -17.05 1.80
N ALA A 90 -2.90 -17.30 1.94
CA ALA A 90 -2.42 -18.52 2.60
C ALA A 90 -2.86 -18.59 4.07
N ALA A 91 -2.79 -17.46 4.79
CA ALA A 91 -3.25 -17.35 6.18
C ALA A 91 -4.77 -17.51 6.33
N GLU A 92 -5.55 -17.00 5.38
CA GLU A 92 -7.02 -17.19 5.32
C GLU A 92 -7.38 -18.68 5.14
N ILE A 93 -6.63 -19.44 4.32
CA ILE A 93 -6.81 -20.90 4.19
C ILE A 93 -6.41 -21.61 5.49
N MET A 94 -5.25 -21.26 6.07
CA MET A 94 -4.75 -21.84 7.32
C MET A 94 -5.77 -21.67 8.47
N GLU A 95 -6.28 -20.45 8.68
CA GLU A 95 -7.28 -20.18 9.71
C GLU A 95 -8.59 -20.93 9.44
N THR A 96 -9.09 -20.92 8.19
CA THR A 96 -10.34 -21.61 7.81
C THR A 96 -10.25 -23.11 8.09
N SER A 97 -9.12 -23.76 7.78
CA SER A 97 -8.90 -25.18 8.09
C SER A 97 -8.83 -25.45 9.60
N ILE A 98 -8.22 -24.56 10.38
CA ILE A 98 -8.16 -24.71 11.85
C ILE A 98 -9.55 -24.53 12.47
N GLN A 99 -10.36 -23.57 11.99
CA GLN A 99 -11.77 -23.44 12.37
C GLN A 99 -12.57 -24.70 12.01
N ALA A 100 -12.41 -25.23 10.79
CA ALA A 100 -13.13 -26.41 10.32
C ALA A 100 -12.77 -27.68 11.12
N MET A 101 -11.49 -27.87 11.48
CA MET A 101 -11.07 -28.97 12.35
C MET A 101 -11.61 -28.82 13.77
N LYS A 102 -11.49 -27.62 14.39
CA LYS A 102 -12.07 -27.37 15.73
C LYS A 102 -13.59 -27.62 15.75
N ARG A 103 -14.33 -27.20 14.71
CA ARG A 103 -15.77 -27.51 14.55
C ARG A 103 -16.04 -29.03 14.50
N LYS A 104 -15.27 -29.80 13.72
CA LYS A 104 -15.47 -31.26 13.57
C LYS A 104 -15.13 -32.02 14.88
N VAL A 105 -14.01 -31.73 15.54
CA VAL A 105 -13.65 -32.33 16.84
C VAL A 105 -14.72 -32.04 17.91
N SER A 106 -15.22 -30.81 17.99
CA SER A 106 -16.28 -30.43 18.93
C SER A 106 -17.64 -31.11 18.68
N LEU A 107 -17.88 -31.63 17.47
CA LEU A 107 -19.09 -32.40 17.14
C LEU A 107 -18.93 -33.89 17.46
N GLU A 108 -17.70 -34.40 17.41
CA GLU A 108 -17.36 -35.81 17.67
C GLU A 108 -17.28 -36.13 19.17
N THR A 109 -16.90 -35.18 20.04
CA THR A 109 -16.66 -35.44 21.47
C THR A 109 -17.90 -35.41 22.38
N GLN A 110 -18.93 -34.62 22.06
CA GLN A 110 -20.26 -34.51 22.73
C GLN A 110 -20.33 -34.39 24.28
N GLN A 111 -19.22 -34.33 25.01
CA GLN A 111 -19.19 -34.13 26.46
C GLN A 111 -18.37 -32.88 26.85
N SER A 112 -18.77 -32.27 27.96
CA SER A 112 -18.21 -31.01 28.44
C SER A 112 -17.08 -31.24 29.45
N GLN A 113 -16.25 -30.20 29.63
CA GLN A 113 -15.22 -30.08 30.69
C GLN A 113 -13.94 -30.94 30.53
N HIS A 114 -13.10 -30.61 29.54
CA HIS A 114 -11.77 -29.98 29.75
C HIS A 114 -10.97 -29.86 28.43
N PRO A 115 -10.31 -28.73 28.13
CA PRO A 115 -9.60 -28.55 26.86
C PRO A 115 -8.18 -29.15 26.89
N THR A 116 -8.02 -30.32 26.27
CA THR A 116 -6.71 -30.90 25.90
C THR A 116 -6.60 -31.27 24.42
N ASP A 117 -7.63 -30.99 23.62
CA ASP A 117 -7.70 -31.31 22.19
C ASP A 117 -6.94 -30.28 21.33
N ALA A 118 -5.66 -30.11 21.64
CA ALA A 118 -4.73 -29.36 20.80
C ALA A 118 -4.52 -30.09 19.46
N LEU A 119 -4.55 -29.35 18.35
CA LEU A 119 -4.02 -29.86 17.07
C LEU A 119 -2.53 -30.13 17.27
N SER A 120 -2.07 -31.34 16.93
CA SER A 120 -0.67 -31.70 17.13
C SER A 120 0.27 -30.86 16.27
N GLU A 121 1.51 -30.68 16.71
CA GLU A 121 2.54 -29.91 16.00
C GLU A 121 2.74 -30.41 14.55
N GLY A 122 2.75 -31.73 14.34
CA GLY A 122 2.81 -32.33 13.01
C GLY A 122 1.57 -32.05 12.14
N LEU A 123 0.38 -31.97 12.75
CA LEU A 123 -0.85 -31.59 12.04
C LEU A 123 -0.82 -30.11 11.62
N LEU A 124 -0.36 -29.23 12.51
CA LEU A 124 -0.16 -27.81 12.19
C LEU A 124 0.86 -27.63 11.06
N GLY A 125 1.97 -28.38 11.06
CA GLY A 125 2.94 -28.41 9.96
C GLY A 125 2.34 -28.87 8.60
N ILE A 126 1.46 -29.87 8.59
CA ILE A 126 0.72 -30.29 7.37
C ILE A 126 -0.19 -29.16 6.88
N VAL A 127 -0.93 -28.52 7.79
CA VAL A 127 -1.82 -27.38 7.49
C VAL A 127 -1.03 -26.19 6.94
N ALA A 128 0.09 -25.81 7.57
CA ALA A 128 0.97 -24.74 7.13
C ALA A 128 1.55 -25.02 5.73
N ASN A 129 1.90 -26.27 5.43
CA ASN A 129 2.38 -26.67 4.11
C ASN A 129 1.27 -26.59 3.04
N MET A 130 0.12 -27.23 3.27
CA MET A 130 -0.97 -27.32 2.28
C MET A 130 -1.71 -25.99 2.05
N SER A 131 -1.74 -25.09 3.03
CA SER A 131 -2.24 -23.71 2.87
C SER A 131 -1.28 -22.81 2.09
N GLY A 132 0.01 -23.16 2.03
CA GLY A 132 1.08 -22.34 1.46
C GLY A 132 1.72 -21.35 2.44
N CYS A 133 1.43 -21.45 3.74
CA CYS A 133 1.99 -20.58 4.77
C CYS A 133 3.43 -20.97 5.21
N LEU A 134 3.80 -22.25 5.11
CA LEU A 134 5.08 -22.79 5.59
C LEU A 134 6.33 -22.00 5.13
N PRO A 135 6.48 -21.56 3.86
CA PRO A 135 7.64 -20.78 3.41
C PRO A 135 7.84 -19.45 4.16
N TYR A 136 6.77 -18.86 4.69
CA TYR A 136 6.79 -17.61 5.45
C TYR A 136 6.97 -17.85 6.97
N MET A 137 6.73 -19.08 7.41
CA MET A 137 6.88 -19.53 8.81
C MET A 137 8.24 -20.18 9.10
N LEU A 138 8.99 -20.57 8.07
CA LEU A 138 10.41 -20.94 8.19
C LEU A 138 11.31 -19.68 8.29
N PRO A 139 12.40 -19.69 9.07
CA PRO A 139 13.29 -18.52 9.19
C PRO A 139 13.93 -18.16 7.83
N PRO A 140 13.95 -16.87 7.43
CA PRO A 140 14.61 -16.45 6.19
C PRO A 140 16.12 -16.69 6.28
N LYS A 141 16.73 -17.14 5.18
CA LYS A 141 18.19 -17.31 5.10
C LYS A 141 18.88 -15.96 5.06
N CYS A 142 19.46 -15.55 6.19
CA CYS A 142 20.22 -14.31 6.26
C CYS A 142 21.53 -14.39 5.46
N PRO A 143 21.85 -13.40 4.61
CA PRO A 143 23.17 -13.32 4.01
C PRO A 143 24.23 -13.04 5.08
N ASN A 144 25.38 -13.72 4.94
CA ASN A 144 26.57 -13.51 5.76
C ASN A 144 27.66 -12.90 4.89
N THR A 145 27.44 -11.63 4.51
CA THR A 145 28.34 -10.80 3.70
C THR A 145 28.47 -9.44 4.37
N CYS A 146 29.56 -8.71 4.12
CA CYS A 146 29.75 -7.36 4.64
C CYS A 146 28.59 -6.41 4.27
N LEU A 147 27.95 -6.58 3.10
CA LEU A 147 26.81 -5.74 2.68
C LEU A 147 25.58 -5.94 3.55
N ALA A 148 25.36 -7.16 4.06
CA ALA A 148 24.28 -7.45 5.02
C ALA A 148 24.57 -6.92 6.44
N ASN A 149 25.76 -6.36 6.68
CA ASN A 149 26.07 -5.53 7.85
C ASN A 149 26.05 -4.03 7.51
N LYS A 150 26.17 -3.64 6.23
CA LYS A 150 26.20 -2.23 5.78
C LYS A 150 24.81 -1.65 5.46
N TYR A 151 23.89 -2.47 4.95
CA TYR A 151 22.55 -2.05 4.49
C TYR A 151 21.42 -3.00 4.95
N ARG A 152 20.24 -2.42 5.17
CA ARG A 152 18.98 -3.15 5.47
C ARG A 152 18.50 -3.95 4.26
N LEU A 153 18.02 -5.18 4.47
CA LEU A 153 17.16 -5.86 3.48
C LEU A 153 15.86 -5.08 3.30
N ILE A 154 15.25 -5.13 2.11
CA ILE A 154 14.01 -4.39 1.80
C ILE A 154 12.78 -4.90 2.57
N THR A 155 12.81 -6.15 3.03
CA THR A 155 11.76 -6.78 3.84
C THR A 155 11.96 -6.57 5.36
N GLY A 156 12.99 -5.84 5.78
CA GLY A 156 13.38 -5.69 7.20
C GLY A 156 13.91 -6.96 7.88
N ALA A 157 13.84 -8.11 7.20
CA ALA A 157 14.35 -9.38 7.71
C ALA A 157 15.86 -9.34 8.00
N CYS A 158 16.30 -10.20 8.91
CA CYS A 158 17.70 -10.36 9.31
C CYS A 158 18.37 -9.12 9.95
N ASN A 159 17.57 -8.13 10.37
CA ASN A 159 18.01 -7.04 11.23
C ASN A 159 18.53 -7.60 12.57
N ASN A 160 17.70 -8.38 13.26
CA ASN A 160 18.12 -9.24 14.36
C ASN A 160 18.62 -10.58 13.80
N ARG A 161 19.80 -11.04 14.25
CA ARG A 161 20.44 -12.28 13.74
C ARG A 161 19.91 -13.55 14.41
N ASP A 162 19.55 -13.50 15.68
CA ASP A 162 18.99 -14.63 16.44
C ASP A 162 17.49 -14.81 16.17
N HIS A 163 16.81 -13.71 15.84
CA HIS A 163 15.39 -13.68 15.48
C HIS A 163 15.14 -13.00 14.11
N PRO A 164 15.53 -13.63 12.97
CA PRO A 164 15.50 -13.04 11.62
C PRO A 164 14.17 -12.49 11.07
N ARG A 165 13.05 -12.70 11.78
CA ARG A 165 11.72 -12.19 11.42
C ARG A 165 11.26 -11.00 12.28
N TRP A 166 11.94 -10.66 13.37
CA TRP A 166 11.52 -9.53 14.20
C TRP A 166 11.60 -8.23 13.40
N GLY A 167 10.49 -7.49 13.38
CA GLY A 167 10.30 -6.27 12.58
C GLY A 167 10.19 -6.47 11.06
N ALA A 168 10.19 -7.70 10.56
CA ALA A 168 10.13 -7.98 9.11
C ALA A 168 8.71 -7.84 8.53
N SER A 169 8.63 -7.42 7.26
CA SER A 169 7.39 -7.33 6.50
C SER A 169 6.67 -8.67 6.36
N ASN A 170 5.34 -8.65 6.36
CA ASN A 170 4.45 -9.80 6.26
C ASN A 170 4.58 -10.82 7.41
N THR A 171 4.89 -10.32 8.61
CA THR A 171 4.87 -11.08 9.85
C THR A 171 3.69 -10.69 10.75
N ALA A 172 3.45 -11.44 11.81
CA ALA A 172 2.38 -11.14 12.77
C ALA A 172 2.72 -9.91 13.63
N LEU A 173 1.74 -9.03 13.86
CA LEU A 173 1.83 -7.95 14.84
C LEU A 173 2.07 -8.50 16.26
N ALA A 174 3.00 -7.91 17.01
CA ALA A 174 3.38 -8.41 18.33
C ALA A 174 2.23 -8.28 19.36
N ARG A 175 2.14 -9.25 20.27
CA ARG A 175 1.17 -9.26 21.38
C ARG A 175 1.88 -9.01 22.71
N TRP A 176 1.67 -7.83 23.29
CA TRP A 176 2.12 -7.50 24.65
C TRP A 176 1.16 -7.99 25.75
N LEU A 177 -0.09 -8.27 25.39
CA LEU A 177 -1.09 -8.97 26.19
C LEU A 177 -1.76 -10.03 25.31
N PRO A 178 -2.24 -11.16 25.89
CA PRO A 178 -3.05 -12.14 25.16
C PRO A 178 -4.29 -11.51 24.49
N PRO A 179 -4.67 -11.94 23.28
CA PRO A 179 -5.90 -11.47 22.64
C PRO A 179 -7.15 -12.00 23.36
N VAL A 180 -8.23 -11.23 23.27
CA VAL A 180 -9.56 -11.58 23.81
C VAL A 180 -10.54 -11.76 22.65
N TYR A 181 -10.94 -13.00 22.40
CA TYR A 181 -11.93 -13.42 21.40
C TYR A 181 -13.06 -14.22 22.07
N GLU A 182 -14.28 -14.16 21.55
CA GLU A 182 -15.47 -14.76 22.18
C GLU A 182 -15.48 -16.30 22.14
N ASP A 183 -14.88 -16.88 21.09
CA ASP A 183 -14.63 -18.32 20.92
C ASP A 183 -13.25 -18.74 21.45
N GLY A 184 -12.53 -17.84 22.15
CA GLY A 184 -11.14 -18.03 22.56
C GLY A 184 -10.11 -18.06 21.42
N PHE A 185 -10.52 -17.96 20.14
CA PHE A 185 -9.65 -18.22 19.00
C PHE A 185 -9.69 -17.15 17.91
N SER A 186 -10.85 -16.74 17.43
CA SER A 186 -10.98 -15.92 16.22
C SER A 186 -12.24 -15.04 16.13
N GLN A 187 -13.30 -15.29 16.89
CA GLN A 187 -14.54 -14.50 16.87
C GLN A 187 -14.34 -13.16 17.61
N PRO A 188 -14.46 -12.01 16.94
CA PRO A 188 -14.31 -10.67 17.53
C PRO A 188 -15.14 -10.44 18.79
N ARG A 189 -14.72 -9.48 19.62
CA ARG A 189 -15.58 -8.95 20.69
C ARG A 189 -16.81 -8.25 20.10
N GLY A 190 -18.01 -8.56 20.59
CA GLY A 190 -19.27 -8.13 19.98
C GLY A 190 -19.66 -8.89 18.70
N TRP A 191 -19.18 -10.13 18.51
CA TRP A 191 -19.58 -10.98 17.38
C TRP A 191 -20.94 -11.63 17.62
N ASN A 192 -21.20 -12.13 18.83
CA ASN A 192 -22.48 -12.70 19.23
C ASN A 192 -23.27 -11.67 20.07
N PRO A 193 -24.44 -11.15 19.61
CA PRO A 193 -25.16 -10.07 20.32
C PRO A 193 -25.63 -10.39 21.75
N GLY A 194 -25.71 -11.67 22.12
CA GLY A 194 -26.05 -12.12 23.47
C GLY A 194 -24.84 -12.39 24.38
N PHE A 195 -23.60 -12.22 23.90
CA PHE A 195 -22.39 -12.46 24.70
C PHE A 195 -22.16 -11.31 25.69
N LEU A 196 -21.92 -11.65 26.96
CA LEU A 196 -21.75 -10.69 28.04
C LEU A 196 -20.27 -10.57 28.43
N HIS A 197 -19.71 -9.37 28.27
CA HIS A 197 -18.40 -9.00 28.80
C HIS A 197 -18.60 -8.32 30.16
N ASN A 198 -17.99 -8.86 31.22
CA ASN A 198 -18.13 -8.36 32.59
C ASN A 198 -19.60 -8.14 33.03
N GLY A 199 -20.50 -9.03 32.61
CA GLY A 199 -21.93 -8.99 32.92
C GLY A 199 -22.80 -8.17 31.94
N PHE A 200 -22.23 -7.50 30.94
CA PHE A 200 -22.97 -6.60 30.04
C PHE A 200 -22.63 -6.84 28.55
N PRO A 201 -23.59 -6.64 27.61
CA PRO A 201 -23.27 -6.62 26.19
C PRO A 201 -22.44 -5.37 25.84
N LEU A 202 -21.57 -5.45 24.83
CA LEU A 202 -20.81 -4.28 24.37
C LEU A 202 -21.72 -3.33 23.57
N PRO A 203 -21.56 -2.01 23.70
CA PRO A 203 -22.35 -1.05 22.93
C PRO A 203 -22.05 -1.14 21.42
N PRO A 204 -23.05 -0.91 20.55
CA PRO A 204 -22.84 -0.72 19.12
C PRO A 204 -21.89 0.45 18.88
N VAL A 205 -20.81 0.22 18.12
CA VAL A 205 -19.72 1.22 17.98
C VAL A 205 -20.18 2.55 17.41
N ARG A 206 -21.21 2.55 16.55
CA ARG A 206 -21.79 3.77 15.97
C ARG A 206 -22.50 4.65 17.00
N GLU A 207 -23.11 4.06 18.02
CA GLU A 207 -23.72 4.82 19.12
C GLU A 207 -22.66 5.41 20.04
N VAL A 208 -21.52 4.73 20.20
CA VAL A 208 -20.34 5.30 20.87
C VAL A 208 -19.84 6.52 20.11
N THR A 209 -19.70 6.45 18.77
CA THR A 209 -19.34 7.64 17.98
C THR A 209 -20.33 8.79 18.17
N ARG A 210 -21.62 8.55 17.88
CA ARG A 210 -22.65 9.60 17.86
C ARG A 210 -22.89 10.28 19.21
N GLN A 211 -22.66 9.57 20.31
CA GLN A 211 -22.93 10.10 21.65
C GLN A 211 -21.67 10.65 22.34
N VAL A 212 -20.47 10.13 22.04
CA VAL A 212 -19.22 10.46 22.76
C VAL A 212 -18.17 11.15 21.89
N ILE A 213 -18.05 10.79 20.61
CA ILE A 213 -16.86 11.10 19.79
C ILE A 213 -17.13 12.19 18.73
N GLN A 214 -18.30 12.19 18.09
CA GLN A 214 -18.67 13.13 17.03
C GLN A 214 -18.76 14.57 17.58
N VAL A 215 -18.16 15.51 16.84
CA VAL A 215 -18.31 16.96 17.06
C VAL A 215 -18.50 17.70 15.73
N SER A 216 -19.31 18.77 15.74
CA SER A 216 -19.58 19.62 14.57
C SER A 216 -18.30 20.27 14.05
N ASN A 217 -18.19 20.46 12.73
CA ASN A 217 -17.02 21.09 12.10
C ASN A 217 -16.82 22.55 12.57
N GLU A 218 -17.89 23.23 12.97
CA GLU A 218 -17.95 24.65 13.32
C GLU A 218 -17.41 24.99 14.71
N VAL A 219 -17.22 23.99 15.58
CA VAL A 219 -16.75 24.17 16.97
C VAL A 219 -15.38 23.54 17.23
N VAL A 220 -14.70 23.07 16.18
CA VAL A 220 -13.35 22.48 16.25
C VAL A 220 -12.34 23.50 16.77
N THR A 221 -11.65 23.16 17.86
CA THR A 221 -10.57 23.98 18.43
C THR A 221 -9.25 23.73 17.68
N ASP A 222 -8.58 24.81 17.27
CA ASP A 222 -7.23 24.79 16.70
C ASP A 222 -6.15 24.59 17.81
N ASP A 223 -5.02 23.99 17.44
CA ASP A 223 -3.84 23.79 18.28
C ASP A 223 -2.93 25.04 18.24
N ASP A 224 -2.81 25.74 19.37
CA ASP A 224 -2.05 26.98 19.49
C ASP A 224 -0.53 26.80 19.54
N HIS A 225 -0.02 25.56 19.57
CA HIS A 225 1.41 25.24 19.59
C HIS A 225 1.90 24.54 18.32
N TYR A 226 1.08 23.66 17.72
CA TYR A 226 1.54 22.75 16.67
C TYR A 226 0.84 22.93 15.32
N SER A 227 1.62 22.79 14.24
CA SER A 227 1.16 22.93 12.86
C SER A 227 0.49 21.65 12.33
N ASP A 228 -0.31 21.78 11.26
CA ASP A 228 -0.88 20.65 10.51
C ASP A 228 0.19 19.60 10.12
N LEU A 229 1.45 20.03 9.90
CA LEU A 229 2.56 19.18 9.54
C LEU A 229 2.94 18.16 10.63
N LEU A 230 2.70 18.46 11.92
CA LEU A 230 2.87 17.46 12.99
C LEU A 230 1.95 16.25 12.75
N ILE A 231 0.71 16.51 12.34
CA ILE A 231 -0.31 15.47 12.16
C ILE A 231 -0.08 14.70 10.86
N ALA A 232 0.28 15.41 9.78
CA ALA A 232 0.67 14.79 8.52
C ALA A 232 1.91 13.89 8.69
N TRP A 233 2.90 14.31 9.49
CA TRP A 233 4.07 13.48 9.84
C TRP A 233 3.68 12.26 10.67
N GLY A 234 2.78 12.42 11.64
CA GLY A 234 2.25 11.30 12.43
C GLY A 234 1.60 10.21 11.57
N GLN A 235 0.75 10.61 10.60
CA GLN A 235 0.17 9.67 9.63
C GLN A 235 1.24 9.04 8.73
N TYR A 236 2.17 9.85 8.20
CA TYR A 236 3.24 9.37 7.32
C TYR A 236 4.15 8.33 8.02
N ILE A 237 4.44 8.50 9.31
CA ILE A 237 5.24 7.55 10.08
C ILE A 237 4.44 6.30 10.51
N ASP A 238 3.13 6.39 10.78
CA ASP A 238 2.29 5.18 10.89
C ASP A 238 2.41 4.35 9.61
N HIS A 239 2.40 5.03 8.46
CA HIS A 239 2.53 4.42 7.15
C HIS A 239 3.94 3.89 6.81
N ASP A 240 4.94 4.12 7.67
CA ASP A 240 6.30 3.58 7.53
C ASP A 240 6.49 2.26 8.29
N ILE A 241 5.81 2.11 9.43
CA ILE A 241 6.00 1.02 10.39
C ILE A 241 4.80 0.05 10.48
N ALA A 242 3.62 0.44 9.97
CA ALA A 242 2.39 -0.32 10.15
C ALA A 242 1.47 -0.30 8.92
N PHE A 243 1.09 -1.48 8.46
CA PHE A 243 -0.03 -1.70 7.54
C PHE A 243 -0.71 -3.04 7.83
N THR A 244 -1.95 -3.03 8.31
CA THR A 244 -2.77 -4.24 8.35
C THR A 244 -3.70 -4.26 7.14
N PRO A 245 -3.46 -5.12 6.13
CA PRO A 245 -4.37 -5.28 5.00
C PRO A 245 -5.71 -5.88 5.45
N GLN A 246 -6.76 -5.61 4.68
CA GLN A 246 -8.04 -6.31 4.81
C GLN A 246 -7.93 -7.73 4.23
N SER A 247 -8.87 -8.59 4.65
CA SER A 247 -9.12 -9.89 4.02
C SER A 247 -9.13 -9.78 2.49
N THR A 248 -8.49 -10.75 1.81
CA THR A 248 -8.39 -10.76 0.34
C THR A 248 -9.74 -10.95 -0.34
N SER A 249 -10.64 -11.72 0.30
CA SER A 249 -12.04 -11.85 -0.10
C SER A 249 -12.91 -10.71 0.43
N LYS A 250 -13.85 -10.26 -0.42
CA LYS A 250 -14.94 -9.32 -0.09
C LYS A 250 -16.32 -10.01 -0.02
N ALA A 251 -16.34 -11.34 -0.13
CA ALA A 251 -17.48 -12.21 0.11
C ALA A 251 -17.18 -13.16 1.28
N ALA A 252 -18.22 -13.57 2.00
CA ALA A 252 -18.12 -14.57 3.07
C ALA A 252 -17.58 -15.90 2.53
N PHE A 253 -16.65 -16.53 3.27
CA PHE A 253 -16.08 -17.84 2.91
C PHE A 253 -17.14 -18.94 3.00
N GLU A 254 -18.01 -18.85 4.01
CA GLU A 254 -19.20 -19.68 4.17
C GLU A 254 -20.38 -18.95 3.49
N GLY A 255 -21.18 -19.64 2.67
CA GLY A 255 -22.36 -19.08 1.99
C GLY A 255 -22.11 -18.06 0.85
N GLY A 256 -20.95 -17.44 0.73
CA GLY A 256 -20.61 -16.53 -0.39
C GLY A 256 -21.24 -15.13 -0.31
N ALA A 257 -21.79 -14.73 0.84
CA ALA A 257 -22.51 -13.47 1.01
C ALA A 257 -21.64 -12.22 0.77
N ASP A 258 -22.15 -11.21 0.08
CA ASP A 258 -21.45 -9.96 -0.21
C ASP A 258 -21.34 -9.09 1.06
N CYS A 259 -20.13 -8.86 1.59
CA CYS A 259 -19.91 -8.03 2.79
C CYS A 259 -20.27 -6.53 2.62
N GLN A 260 -20.67 -6.08 1.42
CA GLN A 260 -21.24 -4.74 1.21
C GLN A 260 -22.76 -4.70 1.34
N VAL A 261 -23.42 -5.85 1.47
CA VAL A 261 -24.88 -6.01 1.43
C VAL A 261 -25.39 -6.83 2.61
N THR A 262 -24.65 -7.84 3.08
CA THR A 262 -25.02 -8.56 4.30
C THR A 262 -24.74 -7.73 5.56
N CYS A 263 -25.70 -7.73 6.48
CA CYS A 263 -25.53 -7.24 7.85
C CYS A 263 -25.32 -8.39 8.85
N GLU A 264 -25.05 -9.61 8.37
CA GLU A 264 -24.73 -10.76 9.22
C GLU A 264 -23.21 -10.89 9.46
N ASN A 265 -22.85 -11.44 10.61
CA ASN A 265 -21.48 -11.74 10.99
C ASN A 265 -21.07 -13.10 10.41
N GLN A 266 -20.36 -13.08 9.28
CA GLN A 266 -19.86 -14.27 8.56
C GLN A 266 -18.45 -13.97 8.03
N ASN A 267 -17.41 -14.73 8.40
CA ASN A 267 -16.02 -14.42 8.01
C ASN A 267 -15.89 -14.26 6.47
N PRO A 268 -15.33 -13.16 5.93
CA PRO A 268 -14.61 -12.06 6.59
C PRO A 268 -15.45 -10.77 6.81
N CYS A 269 -16.78 -10.83 6.70
CA CYS A 269 -17.70 -9.75 7.02
C CYS A 269 -17.87 -9.62 8.56
N PHE A 270 -17.73 -8.40 9.10
CA PHE A 270 -18.06 -8.09 10.50
C PHE A 270 -18.75 -6.71 10.60
N PRO A 271 -19.95 -6.56 9.99
CA PRO A 271 -20.62 -5.28 9.77
C PRO A 271 -20.94 -4.50 11.06
N ILE A 272 -20.89 -3.16 10.94
CA ILE A 272 -21.19 -2.22 12.02
C ILE A 272 -22.70 -1.97 12.03
N GLN A 273 -23.39 -2.52 13.02
CA GLN A 273 -24.86 -2.47 13.12
C GLN A 273 -25.38 -1.06 13.43
N LEU A 274 -26.49 -0.67 12.78
CA LEU A 274 -27.23 0.58 13.06
C LEU A 274 -28.50 0.29 13.87
N ARG A 275 -28.82 1.18 14.81
CA ARG A 275 -30.11 1.19 15.52
C ARG A 275 -31.27 1.48 14.57
N GLU A 276 -32.46 0.98 14.90
CA GLU A 276 -33.70 1.18 14.11
C GLU A 276 -33.97 2.66 13.81
N GLU A 277 -33.85 3.54 14.81
CA GLU A 277 -34.12 4.98 14.68
C GLU A 277 -33.06 5.72 13.82
N ALA A 278 -31.95 5.05 13.51
CA ALA A 278 -30.84 5.57 12.71
C ALA A 278 -30.73 4.89 11.32
N ARG A 279 -31.67 4.03 10.93
CA ARG A 279 -31.66 3.40 9.60
C ARG A 279 -32.10 4.40 8.52
N PRO A 280 -31.38 4.49 7.39
CA PRO A 280 -31.86 5.25 6.24
C PRO A 280 -33.18 4.68 5.72
N ALA A 281 -34.14 5.54 5.36
CA ALA A 281 -35.44 5.13 4.79
C ALA A 281 -35.31 4.30 3.49
N ALA A 282 -34.15 4.39 2.82
CA ALA A 282 -33.70 3.41 1.84
C ALA A 282 -32.17 3.19 2.01
N GLY A 283 -31.78 2.06 2.59
CA GLY A 283 -30.38 1.70 2.82
C GLY A 283 -30.22 0.40 3.63
N PRO A 284 -28.99 -0.15 3.73
CA PRO A 284 -28.72 -1.31 4.57
C PRO A 284 -28.82 -0.95 6.07
N ALA A 285 -29.12 -1.94 6.91
CA ALA A 285 -29.23 -1.81 8.37
C ALA A 285 -27.87 -1.69 9.10
N CYS A 286 -26.76 -1.59 8.36
CA CYS A 286 -25.39 -1.62 8.86
C CYS A 286 -24.44 -0.84 7.94
N LEU A 287 -23.29 -0.42 8.46
CA LEU A 287 -22.14 0.00 7.65
C LEU A 287 -21.24 -1.22 7.35
N PRO A 288 -20.78 -1.41 6.11
CA PRO A 288 -19.99 -2.58 5.73
C PRO A 288 -18.58 -2.51 6.30
N PHE A 289 -18.11 -3.62 6.87
CA PHE A 289 -16.79 -3.74 7.48
C PHE A 289 -16.19 -5.12 7.18
N TYR A 290 -14.95 -5.12 6.69
CA TYR A 290 -14.15 -6.32 6.42
C TYR A 290 -13.14 -6.55 7.54
N ARG A 291 -13.00 -7.79 7.98
CA ARG A 291 -11.96 -8.21 8.92
C ARG A 291 -10.56 -8.04 8.34
N SER A 292 -9.59 -7.84 9.22
CA SER A 292 -8.16 -7.76 8.89
C SER A 292 -7.64 -9.12 8.44
N ALA A 293 -6.71 -9.15 7.49
CA ALA A 293 -6.07 -10.40 7.07
C ALA A 293 -5.39 -11.11 8.27
N ALA A 294 -5.51 -12.44 8.30
CA ALA A 294 -4.78 -13.25 9.27
C ALA A 294 -3.28 -13.28 8.92
N ALA A 295 -2.44 -13.60 9.91
CA ALA A 295 -1.03 -13.92 9.69
C ALA A 295 -0.82 -15.45 9.62
N CYS A 296 0.09 -15.90 8.76
CA CYS A 296 0.60 -17.27 8.79
C CYS A 296 1.22 -17.57 10.16
N GLY A 297 0.99 -18.78 10.68
CA GLY A 297 1.26 -19.13 12.08
C GLY A 297 0.11 -18.83 13.05
N THR A 298 -1.04 -18.33 12.56
CA THR A 298 -2.29 -18.35 13.33
C THR A 298 -2.62 -19.80 13.71
N GLY A 299 -2.69 -20.09 15.00
CA GLY A 299 -2.87 -21.46 15.51
C GLY A 299 -1.58 -22.26 15.76
N GLU A 300 -0.38 -21.71 15.57
CA GLU A 300 0.90 -22.34 15.96
C GLU A 300 1.54 -21.69 17.21
N PRO A 301 2.12 -22.50 18.13
CA PRO A 301 2.73 -22.02 19.37
C PRO A 301 4.12 -21.36 19.13
N GLY A 302 4.10 -20.06 18.82
CA GLY A 302 5.32 -19.27 18.56
C GLY A 302 6.01 -18.70 19.82
N THR A 303 6.98 -19.44 20.38
CA THR A 303 7.97 -19.03 21.42
C THR A 303 7.44 -18.71 22.85
N PRO A 304 8.27 -18.84 23.91
CA PRO A 304 7.78 -19.34 25.20
C PRO A 304 7.63 -18.28 26.30
N PHE A 305 6.46 -17.66 26.42
CA PHE A 305 6.11 -16.87 27.61
C PHE A 305 4.68 -17.13 28.13
N LEU A 306 4.62 -17.69 29.35
CA LEU A 306 3.50 -17.62 30.30
C LEU A 306 2.10 -18.01 29.79
N GLY A 307 1.90 -19.27 29.42
CA GLY A 307 0.57 -19.82 29.13
C GLY A 307 0.57 -21.35 29.00
N ASN A 308 -0.57 -21.99 29.25
CA ASN A 308 -0.72 -23.45 29.19
C ASN A 308 -0.66 -23.95 27.74
N LEU A 309 0.12 -24.99 27.44
CA LEU A 309 0.38 -25.51 26.08
C LEU A 309 -0.77 -26.34 25.49
N SER A 310 -2.03 -26.06 25.86
CA SER A 310 -3.17 -26.96 25.65
C SER A 310 -4.14 -26.54 24.53
N GLU A 311 -3.93 -25.37 23.91
CA GLU A 311 -4.83 -24.83 22.89
C GLU A 311 -4.06 -24.24 21.70
N ALA A 312 -4.53 -24.48 20.47
CA ALA A 312 -3.97 -23.86 19.26
C ALA A 312 -4.23 -22.34 19.29
N PRO A 313 -3.17 -21.49 19.36
CA PRO A 313 -3.27 -20.11 19.82
C PRO A 313 -4.06 -19.16 18.91
N PRO A 314 -4.58 -18.04 19.44
CA PRO A 314 -5.62 -17.26 18.77
C PRO A 314 -5.11 -16.44 17.57
N ARG A 315 -6.06 -15.95 16.75
CA ARG A 315 -5.84 -15.20 15.51
C ARG A 315 -4.85 -14.04 15.69
N GLN A 316 -3.85 -14.01 14.81
CA GLN A 316 -2.94 -12.89 14.67
C GLN A 316 -3.22 -12.14 13.37
N GLN A 317 -3.02 -10.83 13.37
CA GLN A 317 -3.13 -9.98 12.19
C GLN A 317 -1.73 -9.70 11.64
N VAL A 318 -1.60 -9.66 10.32
CA VAL A 318 -0.33 -9.42 9.63
C VAL A 318 0.00 -7.92 9.58
N ASN A 319 1.28 -7.58 9.68
CA ASN A 319 1.83 -6.30 9.26
C ASN A 319 2.46 -6.47 7.86
N GLY A 320 1.94 -5.81 6.84
CA GLY A 320 2.44 -5.88 5.46
C GLY A 320 3.70 -5.04 5.22
N LEU A 321 4.11 -4.19 6.17
CA LEU A 321 5.31 -3.36 6.10
C LEU A 321 6.38 -3.83 7.09
N THR A 322 7.60 -3.33 6.91
CA THR A 322 8.64 -3.34 7.96
C THR A 322 8.10 -2.65 9.22
N SER A 323 8.63 -3.03 10.39
CA SER A 323 8.32 -2.33 11.65
C SER A 323 9.31 -1.19 11.95
N PHE A 324 10.45 -1.17 11.25
CA PHE A 324 11.51 -0.21 11.47
C PHE A 324 11.15 1.15 10.87
N LEU A 325 11.65 2.22 11.48
CA LEU A 325 11.74 3.54 10.85
C LEU A 325 12.85 3.47 9.78
N ASP A 326 12.51 2.98 8.59
CA ASP A 326 13.44 2.72 7.49
C ASP A 326 13.01 3.26 6.11
N ALA A 327 12.03 4.16 6.09
CA ALA A 327 11.50 4.80 4.88
C ALA A 327 10.88 3.79 3.90
N SER A 328 10.21 2.76 4.44
CA SER A 328 9.39 1.82 3.66
C SER A 328 8.26 2.54 2.90
N THR A 329 7.77 3.68 3.41
CA THR A 329 6.93 4.67 2.71
C THR A 329 7.48 5.14 1.36
N VAL A 330 8.80 5.15 1.19
CA VAL A 330 9.51 5.62 -0.01
C VAL A 330 9.95 4.43 -0.87
N TYR A 331 10.45 3.36 -0.25
CA TYR A 331 11.15 2.26 -0.94
C TYR A 331 10.34 0.96 -1.09
N GLY A 332 9.28 0.81 -0.31
CA GLY A 332 8.44 -0.38 -0.24
C GLY A 332 9.00 -1.45 0.70
N GLY A 333 8.11 -2.28 1.25
CA GLY A 333 8.47 -3.43 2.10
C GLY A 333 8.74 -4.74 1.35
N SER A 334 8.75 -4.76 0.01
CA SER A 334 8.95 -5.99 -0.78
C SER A 334 9.83 -5.78 -2.02
N PRO A 335 10.64 -6.78 -2.45
CA PRO A 335 11.46 -6.67 -3.66
C PRO A 335 10.64 -6.46 -4.96
N GLY A 336 9.37 -6.88 -4.94
CA GLY A 336 8.44 -6.67 -6.05
C GLY A 336 7.97 -5.22 -6.17
N LEU A 337 7.86 -4.50 -5.04
CA LEU A 337 7.51 -3.08 -5.02
C LEU A 337 8.75 -2.19 -5.23
N GLU A 338 9.88 -2.51 -4.61
CA GLU A 338 11.17 -1.83 -4.83
C GLU A 338 11.51 -1.76 -6.33
N ARG A 339 11.37 -2.89 -7.04
CA ARG A 339 11.62 -2.96 -8.49
C ARG A 339 10.70 -2.06 -9.31
N GLN A 340 9.48 -1.80 -8.85
CA GLN A 340 8.54 -0.88 -9.50
C GLN A 340 8.82 0.59 -9.17
N LEU A 341 9.54 0.90 -8.09
CA LEU A 341 9.84 2.26 -7.65
C LEU A 341 11.18 2.77 -8.20
N ARG A 342 12.19 1.90 -8.32
CA ARG A 342 13.55 2.26 -8.77
C ARG A 342 13.64 2.51 -10.29
N ASN A 343 14.48 3.47 -10.68
CA ASN A 343 14.74 3.83 -12.07
C ASN A 343 15.97 3.09 -12.63
N TRP A 344 15.76 1.83 -13.02
CA TRP A 344 16.81 0.91 -13.50
C TRP A 344 17.57 1.34 -14.77
N THR A 345 17.18 2.44 -15.43
CA THR A 345 17.92 2.99 -16.59
C THR A 345 18.90 4.11 -16.21
N SER A 346 18.88 4.61 -14.97
CA SER A 346 19.83 5.63 -14.51
C SER A 346 21.07 5.03 -13.87
N ALA A 347 22.25 5.56 -14.23
CA ALA A 347 23.52 5.26 -13.58
C ALA A 347 23.68 5.96 -12.20
N GLU A 348 22.69 6.76 -11.79
CA GLU A 348 22.68 7.57 -10.56
C GLU A 348 21.79 6.95 -9.46
N GLY A 349 21.25 5.75 -9.64
CA GLY A 349 20.49 5.04 -8.59
C GLY A 349 19.08 5.57 -8.27
N LEU A 350 18.58 6.52 -9.05
CA LEU A 350 17.33 7.27 -8.79
C LEU A 350 16.06 6.40 -8.61
N LEU A 351 15.04 7.00 -7.99
CA LEU A 351 13.64 6.58 -8.07
C LEU A 351 12.97 7.09 -9.35
N ARG A 352 11.96 6.35 -9.84
CA ARG A 352 11.12 6.74 -10.98
C ARG A 352 10.26 7.94 -10.63
N VAL A 353 10.08 8.84 -11.60
CA VAL A 353 9.27 10.06 -11.45
C VAL A 353 8.10 10.08 -12.44
N HIS A 354 7.14 10.99 -12.25
CA HIS A 354 6.02 11.15 -13.18
C HIS A 354 6.48 11.60 -14.58
N ALA A 355 6.28 10.77 -15.60
CA ALA A 355 6.84 10.98 -16.93
C ALA A 355 6.21 12.13 -17.76
N ARG A 356 5.06 12.67 -17.37
CA ARG A 356 4.30 13.69 -18.16
C ARG A 356 3.99 15.00 -17.43
N HIS A 357 4.29 15.10 -16.13
CA HIS A 357 3.92 16.25 -15.29
C HIS A 357 5.08 16.58 -14.36
N SER A 358 5.32 17.87 -14.14
CA SER A 358 6.34 18.37 -13.20
C SER A 358 5.79 19.58 -12.44
N ASP A 359 6.41 19.88 -11.31
CA ASP A 359 6.03 20.91 -10.35
C ASP A 359 7.03 22.07 -10.41
N SER A 360 6.81 23.00 -11.35
CA SER A 360 7.80 24.01 -11.76
C SER A 360 9.21 23.39 -11.98
N GLY A 361 9.27 22.29 -12.74
CA GLY A 361 10.49 21.53 -13.02
C GLY A 361 10.83 20.42 -12.02
N ARG A 362 10.20 20.38 -10.84
CA ARG A 362 10.43 19.33 -9.82
C ARG A 362 9.61 18.07 -10.10
N ALA A 363 10.03 16.94 -9.55
CA ALA A 363 9.38 15.65 -9.75
C ALA A 363 8.03 15.53 -9.01
N TYR A 364 7.11 14.75 -9.59
CA TYR A 364 6.01 14.10 -8.87
C TYR A 364 6.27 12.59 -8.76
N LEU A 365 5.58 11.94 -7.81
CA LEU A 365 5.45 10.48 -7.78
C LEU A 365 4.92 9.94 -9.13
N PRO A 366 5.39 8.79 -9.61
CA PRO A 366 4.81 8.13 -10.77
C PRO A 366 3.37 7.66 -10.48
N PHE A 367 2.54 7.46 -11.51
CA PHE A 367 1.26 6.78 -11.34
C PHE A 367 1.43 5.26 -11.26
N ALA A 368 0.49 4.60 -10.57
CA ALA A 368 0.34 3.16 -10.56
C ALA A 368 0.09 2.60 -11.99
N PRO A 369 0.52 1.36 -12.30
CA PRO A 369 0.40 0.81 -13.65
C PRO A 369 -1.07 0.59 -14.08
N PRO A 370 -1.39 0.57 -15.39
CA PRO A 370 -2.78 0.57 -15.89
C PRO A 370 -3.66 -0.61 -15.47
N HIS A 371 -3.06 -1.71 -14.99
CA HIS A 371 -3.78 -2.88 -14.48
C HIS A 371 -4.11 -2.81 -12.97
N ALA A 372 -3.61 -1.80 -12.26
CA ALA A 372 -3.99 -1.54 -10.87
C ALA A 372 -5.45 -1.02 -10.78
N PRO A 373 -6.19 -1.29 -9.69
CA PRO A 373 -7.53 -0.76 -9.52
C PRO A 373 -7.55 0.78 -9.49
N ALA A 374 -8.26 1.40 -10.43
CA ALA A 374 -8.41 2.85 -10.47
C ALA A 374 -9.38 3.34 -9.38
N ALA A 375 -8.85 4.02 -8.37
CA ALA A 375 -9.61 4.55 -7.23
C ALA A 375 -9.55 6.08 -7.09
N CYS A 376 -8.57 6.74 -7.71
CA CYS A 376 -8.37 8.17 -7.59
C CYS A 376 -9.30 8.97 -8.52
N ALA A 377 -9.62 10.20 -8.14
CA ALA A 377 -10.57 11.05 -8.86
C ALA A 377 -10.21 11.16 -10.36
N PRO A 378 -11.22 11.17 -11.26
CA PRO A 378 -10.97 11.39 -12.69
C PRO A 378 -10.36 12.77 -12.95
N GLU A 379 -9.72 12.95 -14.10
CA GLU A 379 -9.18 14.25 -14.49
C GLU A 379 -10.31 15.29 -14.66
N PRO A 380 -10.20 16.51 -14.09
CA PRO A 380 -11.25 17.52 -14.18
C PRO A 380 -11.59 17.87 -15.64
N GLY A 381 -12.85 17.63 -16.02
CA GLY A 381 -13.36 17.84 -17.38
C GLY A 381 -13.38 16.59 -18.28
N ALA A 382 -12.89 15.43 -17.82
CA ALA A 382 -12.91 14.19 -18.61
C ALA A 382 -14.36 13.62 -18.76
N PRO A 383 -14.89 13.48 -19.99
CA PRO A 383 -16.22 12.89 -20.21
C PRO A 383 -16.26 11.42 -19.78
N GLY A 384 -17.36 11.00 -19.17
CA GLY A 384 -17.58 9.60 -18.76
C GLY A 384 -16.88 9.18 -17.45
N ALA A 385 -16.03 10.03 -16.87
CA ALA A 385 -15.62 10.00 -15.47
C ALA A 385 -15.16 8.65 -14.86
N ALA A 386 -14.57 7.75 -15.66
CA ALA A 386 -13.84 6.60 -15.13
C ALA A 386 -12.71 7.08 -14.20
N ARG A 387 -12.59 6.49 -13.00
CA ARG A 387 -11.57 6.87 -12.02
C ARG A 387 -10.17 6.83 -12.64
N GLY A 388 -9.31 7.75 -12.20
CA GLY A 388 -7.92 7.82 -12.58
C GLY A 388 -7.02 6.88 -11.76
N PRO A 389 -5.77 6.66 -12.22
CA PRO A 389 -4.75 6.01 -11.41
C PRO A 389 -4.39 6.86 -10.19
N CYS A 390 -3.99 6.20 -9.11
CA CYS A 390 -3.37 6.85 -7.96
C CYS A 390 -1.85 6.93 -8.13
N PHE A 391 -1.18 7.77 -7.33
CA PHE A 391 0.28 7.79 -7.25
C PHE A 391 0.82 6.48 -6.65
N LEU A 392 1.99 6.07 -7.13
CA LEU A 392 2.75 4.91 -6.69
C LEU A 392 3.91 5.38 -5.81
N ALA A 393 3.99 4.82 -4.60
CA ALA A 393 5.05 5.04 -3.62
C ALA A 393 5.37 3.71 -2.91
N GLY A 394 6.19 3.74 -1.86
CA GLY A 394 6.50 2.56 -1.04
C GLY A 394 5.31 2.07 -0.19
N ASP A 395 4.36 2.95 0.14
CA ASP A 395 3.08 2.59 0.76
C ASP A 395 1.89 2.85 -0.18
N GLY A 396 0.91 1.94 -0.19
CA GLY A 396 -0.25 1.98 -1.06
C GLY A 396 -1.29 3.06 -0.73
N ARG A 397 -1.20 3.69 0.45
CA ARG A 397 -2.09 4.77 0.91
C ARG A 397 -1.57 6.16 0.54
N ALA A 398 -0.43 6.29 -0.15
CA ALA A 398 0.20 7.57 -0.50
C ALA A 398 -0.70 8.60 -1.23
N SER A 399 -1.83 8.18 -1.81
CA SER A 399 -2.84 9.05 -2.43
C SER A 399 -4.10 9.27 -1.59
N GLU A 400 -4.17 8.79 -0.34
CA GLU A 400 -5.36 8.88 0.52
C GLU A 400 -5.77 10.33 0.76
N VAL A 401 -4.83 11.20 1.15
CA VAL A 401 -5.03 12.66 1.27
C VAL A 401 -3.85 13.45 0.68
N PRO A 402 -4.06 14.68 0.16
CA PRO A 402 -3.02 15.48 -0.47
C PRO A 402 -1.78 15.72 0.41
N ALA A 403 -1.96 15.91 1.73
CA ALA A 403 -0.88 16.15 2.67
C ALA A 403 0.11 14.97 2.74
N LEU A 404 -0.42 13.75 2.74
CA LEU A 404 0.37 12.51 2.69
C LEU A 404 1.09 12.40 1.34
N THR A 405 0.40 12.69 0.23
CA THR A 405 1.02 12.71 -1.12
C THR A 405 2.17 13.72 -1.22
N ALA A 406 2.05 14.88 -0.56
CA ALA A 406 3.12 15.86 -0.48
C ALA A 406 4.35 15.32 0.26
N LEU A 407 4.17 14.65 1.41
CA LEU A 407 5.27 14.04 2.15
C LEU A 407 5.99 12.94 1.35
N HIS A 408 5.26 11.99 0.74
CA HIS A 408 5.89 10.99 -0.15
C HIS A 408 6.61 11.64 -1.35
N THR A 409 6.07 12.75 -1.89
CA THR A 409 6.72 13.47 -2.99
C THR A 409 7.99 14.20 -2.54
N LEU A 410 8.00 14.79 -1.34
CA LEU A 410 9.20 15.42 -0.75
C LEU A 410 10.33 14.41 -0.58
N TRP A 411 10.03 13.24 -0.01
CA TRP A 411 11.06 12.22 0.23
C TRP A 411 11.55 11.51 -1.04
N LEU A 412 10.70 11.38 -2.07
CA LEU A 412 11.15 10.98 -3.41
C LEU A 412 12.10 12.02 -4.03
N ARG A 413 11.80 13.32 -3.89
CA ARG A 413 12.69 14.39 -4.37
C ARG A 413 14.02 14.36 -3.62
N GLU A 414 13.97 14.21 -2.29
CA GLU A 414 15.16 14.16 -1.44
C GLU A 414 16.05 12.96 -1.76
N HIS A 415 15.48 11.76 -1.95
CA HIS A 415 16.25 10.60 -2.41
C HIS A 415 16.97 10.90 -3.73
N ASN A 416 16.27 11.45 -4.74
CA ASN A 416 16.87 11.75 -6.04
C ASN A 416 17.94 12.85 -5.96
N ARG A 417 17.75 13.85 -5.08
CA ARG A 417 18.73 14.91 -4.79
C ARG A 417 20.00 14.34 -4.16
N LEU A 418 19.85 13.49 -3.15
CA LEU A 418 20.96 12.80 -2.48
C LEU A 418 21.69 11.86 -3.43
N ALA A 419 20.96 11.06 -4.18
CA ALA A 419 21.50 10.09 -5.12
C ALA A 419 22.36 10.75 -6.21
N ALA A 420 21.84 11.79 -6.87
CA ALA A 420 22.61 12.55 -7.87
C ALA A 420 23.87 13.20 -7.27
N ALA A 421 23.77 13.80 -6.08
CA ALA A 421 24.90 14.43 -5.41
C ALA A 421 25.96 13.40 -4.96
N LEU A 422 25.55 12.26 -4.40
CA LEU A 422 26.44 11.17 -4.01
C LEU A 422 27.13 10.52 -5.22
N LYS A 423 26.44 10.39 -6.36
CA LYS A 423 27.06 9.91 -7.61
C LYS A 423 28.07 10.91 -8.19
N ALA A 424 27.82 12.22 -8.07
CA ALA A 424 28.78 13.25 -8.45
C ALA A 424 30.00 13.29 -7.51
N LEU A 425 29.80 13.03 -6.22
CA LEU A 425 30.84 12.95 -5.20
C LEU A 425 31.75 11.73 -5.37
N ASN A 426 31.12 10.57 -5.61
CA ASN A 426 31.74 9.24 -5.71
C ASN A 426 31.46 8.66 -7.11
N ALA A 427 32.18 9.17 -8.12
CA ALA A 427 31.98 8.78 -9.51
C ALA A 427 32.10 7.27 -9.77
N HIS A 428 32.85 6.54 -8.92
CA HIS A 428 33.04 5.10 -8.95
C HIS A 428 31.84 4.28 -8.44
N TRP A 429 30.92 4.87 -7.68
CA TRP A 429 29.77 4.14 -7.14
C TRP A 429 28.81 3.67 -8.23
N SER A 430 28.33 2.44 -8.10
CA SER A 430 27.28 1.89 -8.95
C SER A 430 25.91 2.50 -8.65
N ALA A 431 24.95 2.31 -9.56
CA ALA A 431 23.56 2.72 -9.32
C ALA A 431 22.95 2.04 -8.07
N ASP A 432 23.35 0.81 -7.77
CA ASP A 432 22.95 0.11 -6.53
C ASP A 432 23.61 0.71 -5.28
N ALA A 433 24.91 1.05 -5.33
CA ALA A 433 25.61 1.68 -4.22
C ALA A 433 25.01 3.05 -3.88
N VAL A 434 24.81 3.90 -4.90
CA VAL A 434 24.17 5.21 -4.74
C VAL A 434 22.76 5.08 -4.19
N TYR A 435 21.95 4.15 -4.73
CA TYR A 435 20.59 3.91 -4.25
C TYR A 435 20.58 3.50 -2.77
N GLN A 436 21.43 2.55 -2.35
CA GLN A 436 21.44 2.07 -0.97
C GLN A 436 21.99 3.11 0.01
N GLU A 437 23.00 3.90 -0.35
CA GLU A 437 23.51 4.99 0.51
C GLU A 437 22.50 6.14 0.62
N ALA A 438 21.85 6.54 -0.48
CA ALA A 438 20.75 7.51 -0.43
C ALA A 438 19.54 6.99 0.39
N ARG A 439 19.18 5.71 0.22
CA ARG A 439 18.16 5.04 1.06
C ARG A 439 18.53 5.04 2.54
N LYS A 440 19.78 4.72 2.86
CA LYS A 440 20.31 4.69 4.23
C LYS A 440 20.29 6.07 4.88
N VAL A 441 20.69 7.12 4.16
CA VAL A 441 20.59 8.51 4.63
C VAL A 441 19.13 8.93 4.85
N VAL A 442 18.23 8.69 3.88
CA VAL A 442 16.81 9.03 4.03
C VAL A 442 16.16 8.30 5.23
N GLY A 443 16.49 7.02 5.44
CA GLY A 443 16.05 6.27 6.63
C GLY A 443 16.54 6.90 7.93
N ALA A 444 17.82 7.27 8.00
CA ALA A 444 18.37 8.00 9.16
C ALA A 444 17.67 9.34 9.42
N LEU A 445 17.29 10.07 8.36
CA LEU A 445 16.50 11.31 8.50
C LEU A 445 15.08 11.03 9.04
N HIS A 446 14.43 9.93 8.63
CA HIS A 446 13.14 9.52 9.22
C HIS A 446 13.31 9.18 10.70
N GLN A 447 14.39 8.49 11.08
CA GLN A 447 14.71 8.17 12.48
C GLN A 447 14.94 9.41 13.33
N ILE A 448 15.79 10.34 12.86
CA ILE A 448 16.12 11.60 13.54
C ILE A 448 14.86 12.45 13.72
N ILE A 449 14.14 12.78 12.65
CA ILE A 449 12.96 13.65 12.73
C ILE A 449 11.87 12.99 13.61
N THR A 450 11.74 11.67 13.58
CA THR A 450 10.76 10.98 14.44
C THR A 450 11.14 11.03 15.91
N LEU A 451 12.35 10.61 16.31
CA LEU A 451 12.71 10.48 17.73
C LEU A 451 13.18 11.81 18.38
N ARG A 452 13.77 12.73 17.60
CA ARG A 452 14.21 14.05 18.08
C ARG A 452 13.08 15.08 18.05
N ASP A 453 12.30 15.10 16.97
CA ASP A 453 11.38 16.20 16.70
C ASP A 453 9.91 15.80 16.95
N TYR A 454 9.42 14.66 16.45
CA TYR A 454 8.01 14.28 16.58
C TYR A 454 7.64 13.66 17.95
N VAL A 455 8.28 12.56 18.34
CA VAL A 455 7.87 11.75 19.51
C VAL A 455 7.87 12.54 20.83
N PRO A 456 8.86 13.42 21.14
CA PRO A 456 8.81 14.25 22.35
C PRO A 456 7.59 15.19 22.43
N ARG A 457 7.09 15.68 21.29
CA ARG A 457 5.96 16.63 21.22
C ARG A 457 4.61 15.95 21.49
N ILE A 458 4.47 14.67 21.11
CA ILE A 458 3.24 13.90 21.35
C ILE A 458 3.19 13.22 22.72
N LEU A 459 4.35 12.82 23.28
CA LEU A 459 4.45 12.19 24.61
C LEU A 459 4.56 13.21 25.76
N GLY A 460 5.12 14.39 25.49
CA GLY A 460 5.59 15.30 26.54
C GLY A 460 6.95 14.89 27.13
N PRO A 461 7.69 15.82 27.73
CA PRO A 461 9.11 15.62 28.08
C PRO A 461 9.35 14.59 29.19
N GLU A 462 8.41 14.42 30.13
CA GLU A 462 8.55 13.48 31.24
C GLU A 462 8.30 12.03 30.79
N ALA A 463 7.21 11.77 30.07
CA ALA A 463 6.93 10.45 29.51
C ALA A 463 7.94 10.04 28.43
N PHE A 464 8.46 10.99 27.63
CA PHE A 464 9.59 10.70 26.73
C PHE A 464 10.81 10.21 27.51
N ARG A 465 11.19 10.89 28.61
CA ARG A 465 12.30 10.47 29.48
C ARG A 465 12.04 9.12 30.14
N GLN A 466 10.81 8.85 30.57
CA GLN A 466 10.43 7.63 31.27
C GLN A 466 10.36 6.39 30.36
N TYR A 467 9.78 6.52 29.16
CA TYR A 467 9.47 5.37 28.30
C TYR A 467 10.42 5.19 27.11
N VAL A 468 11.14 6.24 26.71
CA VAL A 468 12.13 6.21 25.60
C VAL A 468 13.54 6.41 26.13
N GLY A 469 13.77 7.53 26.81
CA GLY A 469 15.08 7.89 27.39
C GLY A 469 16.16 8.19 26.34
N PRO A 470 17.44 8.35 26.75
CA PRO A 470 18.56 8.38 25.83
C PRO A 470 18.71 7.03 25.10
N TYR A 471 19.51 7.00 24.03
CA TYR A 471 19.94 5.76 23.38
C TYR A 471 21.16 5.19 24.13
N GLU A 472 21.13 3.88 24.41
CA GLU A 472 22.15 3.18 25.21
C GLU A 472 22.93 2.14 24.38
N GLY A 473 22.60 2.00 23.09
CA GLY A 473 23.11 0.98 22.18
C GLY A 473 22.01 0.07 21.64
N TYR A 474 22.41 -0.86 20.77
CA TYR A 474 21.52 -1.90 20.24
C TYR A 474 21.36 -3.05 21.24
N ASP A 475 20.12 -3.47 21.47
CA ASP A 475 19.74 -4.62 22.30
C ASP A 475 19.17 -5.73 21.40
N SER A 476 19.90 -6.84 21.25
CA SER A 476 19.43 -8.01 20.47
C SER A 476 18.29 -8.77 21.13
N THR A 477 17.95 -8.48 22.39
CA THR A 477 16.79 -9.06 23.10
C THR A 477 15.53 -8.19 22.97
N ALA A 478 15.67 -6.91 22.59
CA ALA A 478 14.55 -6.04 22.29
C ALA A 478 13.87 -6.48 20.98
N ASN A 479 12.54 -6.60 21.02
CA ASN A 479 11.74 -6.99 19.85
C ASN A 479 11.16 -5.75 19.13
N PRO A 480 11.71 -5.34 17.97
CA PRO A 480 11.25 -4.17 17.21
C PRO A 480 9.94 -4.41 16.45
N THR A 481 9.29 -5.57 16.55
CA THR A 481 8.03 -5.83 15.84
C THR A 481 6.93 -4.91 16.36
N VAL A 482 6.23 -4.19 15.47
CA VAL A 482 5.12 -3.33 15.87
C VAL A 482 4.03 -4.15 16.56
N SER A 483 3.62 -3.69 17.74
CA SER A 483 2.60 -4.33 18.55
C SER A 483 1.19 -4.03 18.03
N ASN A 484 0.31 -5.00 18.20
CA ASN A 484 -1.07 -4.93 17.72
C ASN A 484 -1.85 -3.78 18.38
N VAL A 485 -1.61 -3.51 19.67
CA VAL A 485 -2.22 -2.38 20.39
C VAL A 485 -1.74 -1.02 19.88
N PHE A 486 -0.48 -0.91 19.44
CA PHE A 486 0.07 0.33 18.91
C PHE A 486 -0.61 0.71 17.58
N SER A 487 -0.55 -0.18 16.57
CA SER A 487 -1.08 0.07 15.22
C SER A 487 -2.60 0.04 15.11
N THR A 488 -3.28 -0.54 16.10
CA THR A 488 -4.74 -0.69 16.11
C THR A 488 -5.44 0.31 17.03
N ALA A 489 -4.75 0.82 18.06
CA ALA A 489 -5.30 1.78 19.01
C ALA A 489 -4.36 2.95 19.28
N ALA A 490 -3.22 2.75 19.94
CA ALA A 490 -2.50 3.85 20.59
C ALA A 490 -2.02 4.93 19.60
N PHE A 491 -1.42 4.55 18.47
CA PHE A 491 -0.93 5.53 17.48
C PHE A 491 -2.06 6.18 16.65
N ARG A 492 -3.28 5.63 16.72
CA ARG A 492 -4.50 6.17 16.09
C ARG A 492 -5.14 7.32 16.87
N PHE A 493 -4.46 7.87 17.89
CA PHE A 493 -4.86 9.13 18.51
C PHE A 493 -4.88 10.28 17.49
N GLY A 494 -3.97 10.25 16.50
CA GLY A 494 -3.86 11.27 15.45
C GLY A 494 -5.12 11.47 14.60
N HIS A 495 -6.04 10.50 14.54
CA HIS A 495 -7.34 10.68 13.87
C HIS A 495 -8.19 11.79 14.52
N ALA A 496 -7.98 12.07 15.81
CA ALA A 496 -8.68 13.12 16.55
C ALA A 496 -8.02 14.50 16.45
N THR A 497 -6.82 14.60 15.88
CA THR A 497 -6.08 15.86 15.66
C THR A 497 -6.08 16.30 14.19
N ILE A 498 -6.77 15.58 13.30
CA ILE A 498 -6.97 15.98 11.90
C ILE A 498 -7.96 17.16 11.86
N HIS A 499 -7.55 18.25 11.20
CA HIS A 499 -8.40 19.42 10.95
C HIS A 499 -9.37 19.17 9.77
N PRO A 500 -10.65 19.64 9.83
CA PRO A 500 -11.67 19.33 8.80
C PRO A 500 -11.46 20.01 7.44
N ARG A 501 -10.55 20.99 7.33
CA ARG A 501 -10.24 21.68 6.06
C ARG A 501 -8.76 21.50 5.68
N VAL A 502 -8.50 21.13 4.44
CA VAL A 502 -7.16 21.06 3.83
C VAL A 502 -6.79 22.45 3.32
N ARG A 503 -5.87 23.12 4.01
CA ARG A 503 -5.50 24.52 3.79
C ARG A 503 -4.42 24.63 2.71
N ARG A 504 -4.57 25.61 1.80
CA ARG A 504 -3.64 25.92 0.69
C ARG A 504 -3.41 27.42 0.66
N LEU A 505 -2.16 27.85 0.53
CA LEU A 505 -1.78 29.26 0.68
C LEU A 505 -0.90 29.77 -0.47
N ASP A 506 -1.04 31.04 -0.82
CA ASP A 506 -0.21 31.71 -1.83
C ASP A 506 1.25 31.95 -1.35
N ALA A 507 2.04 32.68 -2.14
CA ALA A 507 3.45 32.95 -1.83
C ALA A 507 3.65 33.78 -0.55
N ASP A 508 2.66 34.58 -0.16
CA ASP A 508 2.65 35.44 1.03
C ASP A 508 1.91 34.78 2.21
N PHE A 509 1.67 33.47 2.12
CA PHE A 509 1.01 32.62 3.12
C PHE A 509 -0.45 32.99 3.43
N GLN A 510 -1.14 33.66 2.51
CA GLN A 510 -2.56 34.03 2.64
C GLN A 510 -3.49 33.03 1.94
N GLU A 511 -4.78 33.08 2.29
CA GLU A 511 -5.82 32.36 1.53
C GLU A 511 -6.09 33.12 0.20
N HIS A 512 -5.97 32.41 -0.92
CA HIS A 512 -6.13 33.01 -2.26
C HIS A 512 -7.35 32.43 -2.99
N PRO A 513 -8.15 33.21 -3.73
CA PRO A 513 -9.36 32.73 -4.42
C PRO A 513 -9.13 31.55 -5.38
N ASP A 514 -7.98 31.51 -6.05
CA ASP A 514 -7.60 30.40 -6.96
C ASP A 514 -7.06 29.16 -6.23
N LEU A 515 -6.78 29.27 -4.93
CA LEU A 515 -6.23 28.21 -4.07
C LEU A 515 -7.15 27.94 -2.86
N PRO A 516 -8.48 27.74 -3.03
CA PRO A 516 -9.40 27.65 -1.90
C PRO A 516 -9.06 26.47 -0.99
N ALA A 517 -9.17 26.67 0.32
CA ALA A 517 -9.06 25.57 1.28
C ALA A 517 -10.25 24.62 1.13
N LEU A 518 -9.97 23.33 0.91
CA LEU A 518 -10.94 22.29 0.62
C LEU A 518 -11.49 21.67 1.90
N TRP A 519 -12.70 21.12 1.87
CA TRP A 519 -13.14 20.18 2.89
C TRP A 519 -12.42 18.84 2.74
N LEU A 520 -12.18 18.15 3.86
CA LEU A 520 -11.43 16.90 3.84
C LEU A 520 -12.11 15.81 3.00
N HIS A 521 -13.45 15.76 2.98
CA HIS A 521 -14.18 14.82 2.13
C HIS A 521 -13.97 15.03 0.60
N GLU A 522 -13.66 16.27 0.17
CA GLU A 522 -13.34 16.60 -1.23
C GLU A 522 -11.90 16.22 -1.61
N ALA A 523 -11.01 16.18 -0.61
CA ALA A 523 -9.59 15.96 -0.78
C ALA A 523 -9.21 14.48 -0.95
N PHE A 524 -10.04 13.55 -0.47
CA PHE A 524 -9.72 12.11 -0.47
C PHE A 524 -9.53 11.53 -1.89
N PHE A 525 -8.39 10.88 -2.12
CA PHE A 525 -8.03 10.28 -3.41
C PHE A 525 -8.06 11.25 -4.61
N SER A 526 -7.77 12.53 -4.38
CA SER A 526 -7.81 13.60 -5.41
C SER A 526 -6.39 14.06 -5.84
N PRO A 527 -5.63 13.28 -6.64
CA PRO A 527 -4.27 13.65 -7.06
C PRO A 527 -4.22 14.91 -7.92
N TRP A 528 -5.32 15.23 -8.61
CA TRP A 528 -5.46 16.46 -9.43
C TRP A 528 -5.42 17.75 -8.61
N THR A 529 -5.68 17.67 -7.29
CA THR A 529 -5.48 18.79 -6.35
C THR A 529 -4.03 19.27 -6.34
N LEU A 530 -3.05 18.38 -6.56
CA LEU A 530 -1.65 18.75 -6.76
C LEU A 530 -1.43 19.13 -8.23
N LEU A 531 -1.72 18.20 -9.15
CA LEU A 531 -1.34 18.30 -10.57
C LEU A 531 -1.94 19.49 -11.33
N ARG A 532 -3.08 20.03 -10.88
CA ARG A 532 -3.74 21.21 -11.45
C ARG A 532 -4.02 22.33 -10.43
N GLY A 533 -3.76 22.10 -9.14
CA GLY A 533 -4.12 23.02 -8.05
C GLY A 533 -2.95 23.78 -7.41
N GLY A 534 -1.90 24.07 -8.20
CA GLY A 534 -0.74 24.87 -7.77
C GLY A 534 0.47 24.08 -7.27
N GLY A 535 0.45 22.74 -7.35
CA GLY A 535 1.59 21.89 -6.99
C GLY A 535 1.74 21.60 -5.50
N LEU A 536 2.96 21.27 -5.05
CA LEU A 536 3.21 21.01 -3.63
C LEU A 536 3.22 22.29 -2.79
N ASP A 537 3.82 23.36 -3.33
CA ASP A 537 4.14 24.57 -2.58
C ASP A 537 2.96 25.16 -1.79
N PRO A 538 1.74 25.38 -2.36
CA PRO A 538 0.63 25.96 -1.62
C PRO A 538 0.16 25.11 -0.45
N LEU A 539 0.22 23.79 -0.61
CA LEU A 539 -0.17 22.83 0.41
C LEU A 539 0.89 22.75 1.52
N VAL A 540 2.19 22.73 1.18
CA VAL A 540 3.27 22.74 2.17
C VAL A 540 3.27 24.03 3.00
N ARG A 541 2.97 25.19 2.40
CA ARG A 541 2.73 26.44 3.16
C ARG A 541 1.55 26.30 4.12
N GLY A 542 0.45 25.67 3.67
CA GLY A 542 -0.70 25.35 4.52
C GLY A 542 -0.32 24.49 5.72
N LEU A 543 0.44 23.41 5.50
CA LEU A 543 0.90 22.49 6.54
C LEU A 543 1.83 23.16 7.58
N LEU A 544 2.65 24.15 7.16
CA LEU A 544 3.58 24.87 8.04
C LEU A 544 2.93 26.01 8.83
N ALA A 545 2.09 26.82 8.19
CA ALA A 545 1.61 28.10 8.74
C ALA A 545 0.21 28.04 9.36
N ARG A 546 -0.40 26.85 9.47
CA ARG A 546 -1.76 26.69 10.00
C ARG A 546 -1.80 25.62 11.11
N PRO A 547 -2.55 25.87 12.20
CA PRO A 547 -2.55 25.03 13.40
C PRO A 547 -3.23 23.68 13.14
N ALA A 548 -2.76 22.61 13.77
CA ALA A 548 -3.46 21.33 13.80
C ALA A 548 -4.85 21.47 14.47
N LYS A 549 -5.72 20.45 14.40
CA LYS A 549 -6.86 20.38 15.32
C LYS A 549 -6.35 19.93 16.69
N LEU A 550 -6.71 20.66 17.74
CA LEU A 550 -6.54 20.20 19.12
C LEU A 550 -7.58 19.10 19.43
N GLN A 551 -7.16 18.04 20.13
CA GLN A 551 -8.10 17.06 20.67
C GLN A 551 -8.47 17.45 22.10
N LEU A 552 -9.77 17.66 22.33
CA LEU A 552 -10.38 17.91 23.64
C LEU A 552 -11.38 16.80 23.92
N GLN A 553 -11.68 16.50 25.18
CA GLN A 553 -12.53 15.36 25.56
C GLN A 553 -13.96 15.44 25.02
N ASP A 554 -14.50 16.65 24.89
CA ASP A 554 -15.81 16.96 24.31
C ASP A 554 -15.76 17.24 22.81
N GLN A 555 -14.57 17.24 22.20
CA GLN A 555 -14.32 17.50 20.77
C GLN A 555 -13.39 16.44 20.17
N LEU A 556 -13.73 15.14 20.27
CA LEU A 556 -12.83 14.07 19.84
C LEU A 556 -12.61 14.07 18.31
N MET A 557 -13.63 13.73 17.50
CA MET A 557 -13.50 13.67 16.03
C MET A 557 -14.58 14.45 15.29
N ASN A 558 -14.15 15.20 14.27
CA ASN A 558 -15.03 16.04 13.46
C ASN A 558 -15.84 15.24 12.42
N GLU A 559 -16.89 15.86 11.88
CA GLU A 559 -17.84 15.19 10.98
C GLU A 559 -17.24 14.72 9.65
N GLU A 560 -16.14 15.32 9.17
CA GLU A 560 -15.48 14.86 7.94
C GLU A 560 -15.00 13.40 8.07
N LEU A 561 -14.73 12.95 9.30
CA LEU A 561 -14.24 11.61 9.62
C LEU A 561 -15.31 10.70 10.23
N THR A 562 -16.33 11.23 10.92
CA THR A 562 -17.41 10.40 11.50
C THR A 562 -18.64 10.27 10.58
N GLU A 563 -18.91 11.28 9.76
CA GLU A 563 -20.11 11.34 8.90
C GLU A 563 -19.80 11.36 7.40
N ARG A 564 -18.60 11.80 6.97
CA ARG A 564 -18.28 12.06 5.56
C ARG A 564 -17.03 11.32 5.03
N LEU A 565 -16.54 10.31 5.76
CA LEU A 565 -15.33 9.57 5.35
C LEU A 565 -15.54 8.95 3.96
N PHE A 566 -14.67 9.34 3.01
CA PHE A 566 -14.73 8.97 1.59
C PHE A 566 -16.10 9.21 0.94
N MET A 567 -16.83 10.26 1.34
CA MET A 567 -18.12 10.64 0.74
C MET A 567 -18.01 10.75 -0.79
N LEU A 568 -18.98 10.16 -1.48
CA LEU A 568 -19.14 10.22 -2.93
C LEU A 568 -20.49 10.83 -3.30
N SER A 569 -20.68 11.18 -4.56
CA SER A 569 -21.94 11.78 -5.08
C SER A 569 -23.18 10.91 -4.84
N ASN A 570 -22.99 9.62 -4.57
CA ASN A 570 -23.98 8.72 -3.98
C ASN A 570 -23.85 8.71 -2.45
N SER A 571 -24.86 9.31 -1.80
CA SER A 571 -25.04 9.68 -0.38
C SER A 571 -24.76 8.65 0.73
N SER A 572 -24.23 7.47 0.43
CA SER A 572 -23.57 6.61 1.41
C SER A 572 -22.27 7.23 1.92
N THR A 573 -21.95 7.03 3.20
CA THR A 573 -20.71 7.48 3.84
C THR A 573 -20.16 6.43 4.82
N LEU A 574 -19.04 6.71 5.46
CA LEU A 574 -18.42 5.88 6.49
C LEU A 574 -18.05 6.70 7.74
N ASP A 575 -17.78 5.98 8.83
CA ASP A 575 -17.42 6.52 10.14
C ASP A 575 -16.08 5.91 10.59
N LEU A 576 -15.02 6.72 10.60
CA LEU A 576 -13.67 6.30 10.99
C LEU A 576 -13.56 5.92 12.47
N ALA A 577 -14.34 6.56 13.35
CA ALA A 577 -14.35 6.24 14.78
C ALA A 577 -15.02 4.88 15.03
N SER A 578 -16.16 4.62 14.37
CA SER A 578 -16.79 3.29 14.37
C SER A 578 -15.84 2.23 13.81
N ILE A 579 -15.12 2.52 12.72
CA ILE A 579 -14.15 1.61 12.12
C ILE A 579 -12.99 1.33 13.08
N ASN A 580 -12.47 2.30 13.83
CA ASN A 580 -11.41 2.09 14.82
C ASN A 580 -11.87 1.22 15.99
N LEU A 581 -13.06 1.48 16.55
CA LEU A 581 -13.65 0.66 17.60
C LEU A 581 -13.89 -0.79 17.14
N GLN A 582 -14.51 -0.97 15.96
CA GLN A 582 -14.75 -2.29 15.36
C GLN A 582 -13.44 -3.02 15.03
N ARG A 583 -12.39 -2.30 14.62
CA ARG A 583 -11.05 -2.86 14.36
C ARG A 583 -10.36 -3.34 15.63
N GLY A 584 -10.44 -2.59 16.73
CA GLY A 584 -9.95 -3.03 18.03
C GLY A 584 -10.62 -4.32 18.51
N ARG A 585 -11.91 -4.48 18.22
CA ARG A 585 -12.68 -5.71 18.49
C ARG A 585 -12.31 -6.87 17.55
N ASP A 586 -12.14 -6.62 16.24
CA ASP A 586 -11.66 -7.58 15.23
C ASP A 586 -10.26 -8.14 15.52
N HIS A 587 -9.38 -7.28 16.04
CA HIS A 587 -8.04 -7.64 16.48
C HIS A 587 -8.00 -8.31 17.86
N GLY A 588 -9.14 -8.46 18.53
CA GLY A 588 -9.22 -9.07 19.87
C GLY A 588 -8.43 -8.30 20.92
N LEU A 589 -8.43 -6.96 20.87
CA LEU A 589 -7.74 -6.15 21.90
C LEU A 589 -8.46 -6.29 23.26
N PRO A 590 -7.71 -6.55 24.36
CA PRO A 590 -8.20 -6.39 25.72
C PRO A 590 -8.79 -5.00 25.98
N GLY A 591 -9.69 -4.91 26.96
CA GLY A 591 -10.29 -3.65 27.39
C GLY A 591 -9.30 -2.69 28.03
N TYR A 592 -9.68 -1.42 28.08
CA TYR A 592 -8.91 -0.27 28.57
C TYR A 592 -8.17 -0.52 29.90
N ASN A 593 -8.86 -1.05 30.92
CA ASN A 593 -8.29 -1.33 32.23
C ASN A 593 -7.15 -2.38 32.24
N ALA A 594 -7.13 -3.32 31.29
CA ALA A 594 -6.02 -4.29 31.16
C ALA A 594 -4.75 -3.60 30.65
N TRP A 595 -4.89 -2.64 29.74
CA TRP A 595 -3.78 -1.84 29.23
C TRP A 595 -3.31 -0.78 30.24
N ARG A 596 -4.20 -0.21 31.05
CA ARG A 596 -3.81 0.59 32.23
C ARG A 596 -2.93 -0.22 33.18
N ALA A 597 -3.35 -1.43 33.55
CA ALA A 597 -2.56 -2.32 34.40
C ALA A 597 -1.18 -2.69 33.78
N PHE A 598 -1.12 -2.97 32.48
CA PHE A 598 0.15 -3.19 31.75
C PHE A 598 1.11 -1.99 31.82
N CYS A 599 0.57 -0.77 31.86
CA CYS A 599 1.32 0.47 32.02
C CYS A 599 1.59 0.86 33.49
N GLY A 600 1.21 0.04 34.47
CA GLY A 600 1.33 0.36 35.90
C GLY A 600 0.37 1.45 36.38
N LEU A 601 -0.62 1.83 35.56
CA LEU A 601 -1.63 2.82 35.89
C LEU A 601 -2.75 2.16 36.73
N PRO A 602 -3.35 2.88 37.71
CA PRO A 602 -4.47 2.36 38.48
C PRO A 602 -5.62 1.88 37.59
N ARG A 603 -6.16 0.68 37.91
CA ARG A 603 -7.43 0.20 37.38
C ARG A 603 -8.56 1.08 37.90
N LEU A 604 -9.60 1.25 37.08
CA LEU A 604 -10.77 2.08 37.37
C LEU A 604 -11.94 1.15 37.65
N GLU A 605 -12.56 1.22 38.83
CA GLU A 605 -13.61 0.26 39.23
C GLU A 605 -14.97 0.94 39.39
N THR A 606 -14.96 2.21 39.82
CA THR A 606 -16.15 3.02 40.06
C THR A 606 -16.27 4.18 39.06
N PRO A 607 -17.47 4.80 38.93
CA PRO A 607 -17.64 6.04 38.18
C PRO A 607 -16.76 7.19 38.66
N THR A 608 -16.42 7.21 39.96
CA THR A 608 -15.53 8.21 40.57
C THR A 608 -14.10 8.07 40.05
N ASP A 609 -13.61 6.83 39.90
CA ASP A 609 -12.24 6.57 39.41
C ASP A 609 -12.09 6.99 37.95
N LEU A 610 -13.14 6.83 37.13
CA LEU A 610 -13.11 7.30 35.74
C LEU A 610 -12.92 8.82 35.65
N HIS A 611 -13.41 9.60 36.63
CA HIS A 611 -13.15 11.04 36.71
C HIS A 611 -11.71 11.41 37.14
N VAL A 612 -10.89 10.44 37.55
CA VAL A 612 -9.44 10.62 37.81
C VAL A 612 -8.61 10.41 36.53
N ALA A 613 -9.20 9.76 35.51
CA ALA A 613 -8.59 9.62 34.18
C ALA A 613 -9.17 10.58 33.13
N ILE A 614 -10.44 10.99 33.30
CA ILE A 614 -11.22 11.79 32.35
C ILE A 614 -11.90 12.95 33.11
N ALA A 615 -11.29 14.14 33.11
CA ALA A 615 -11.83 15.30 33.82
C ALA A 615 -13.25 15.70 33.37
N SER A 616 -13.58 15.54 32.08
CA SER A 616 -14.91 15.82 31.54
C SER A 616 -15.96 14.85 32.05
N ARG A 617 -16.70 15.29 33.08
CA ARG A 617 -17.73 14.49 33.75
C ARG A 617 -18.84 13.99 32.81
N SER A 618 -19.21 14.79 31.81
CA SER A 618 -20.24 14.42 30.82
C SER A 618 -19.77 13.31 29.89
N VAL A 619 -18.51 13.36 29.45
CA VAL A 619 -17.88 12.32 28.61
C VAL A 619 -17.73 11.03 29.40
N ALA A 620 -17.16 11.08 30.60
CA ALA A 620 -17.04 9.92 31.49
C ALA A 620 -18.40 9.27 31.80
N ALA A 621 -19.44 10.06 32.08
CA ALA A 621 -20.80 9.55 32.33
C ALA A 621 -21.38 8.83 31.11
N LYS A 622 -21.30 9.43 29.90
CA LYS A 622 -21.75 8.80 28.65
C LYS A 622 -21.02 7.49 28.35
N ILE A 623 -19.70 7.44 28.57
CA ILE A 623 -18.90 6.22 28.38
C ILE A 623 -19.40 5.10 29.29
N LEU A 624 -19.66 5.38 30.57
CA LEU A 624 -20.21 4.39 31.51
C LEU A 624 -21.66 4.02 31.20
N GLU A 625 -22.47 4.97 30.73
CA GLU A 625 -23.84 4.69 30.29
C GLU A 625 -23.86 3.71 29.11
N LEU A 626 -22.90 3.78 28.20
CA LEU A 626 -22.80 2.89 27.04
C LEU A 626 -22.12 1.54 27.37
N TYR A 627 -20.97 1.55 28.05
CA TYR A 627 -20.16 0.34 28.28
C TYR A 627 -20.52 -0.43 29.55
N LYS A 628 -21.26 0.19 30.48
CA LYS A 628 -21.71 -0.30 31.81
C LYS A 628 -20.61 -0.72 32.81
N HIS A 629 -19.42 -1.09 32.35
CA HIS A 629 -18.30 -1.51 33.19
C HIS A 629 -16.96 -0.98 32.61
N PRO A 630 -16.02 -0.45 33.42
CA PRO A 630 -14.77 0.13 32.90
C PRO A 630 -13.89 -0.86 32.10
N ASP A 631 -13.82 -2.14 32.48
CA ASP A 631 -13.11 -3.17 31.71
C ASP A 631 -13.71 -3.47 30.32
N ASN A 632 -14.94 -3.02 30.02
CA ASN A 632 -15.55 -3.19 28.70
C ASN A 632 -15.10 -2.10 27.70
N ILE A 633 -14.61 -0.96 28.18
CA ILE A 633 -14.23 0.20 27.36
C ILE A 633 -13.16 -0.23 26.35
N ASP A 634 -13.40 0.04 25.07
CA ASP A 634 -12.45 -0.29 24.01
C ASP A 634 -11.22 0.63 24.11
N VAL A 635 -10.02 0.05 24.13
CA VAL A 635 -8.77 0.74 24.50
C VAL A 635 -8.47 2.00 23.68
N TRP A 636 -8.89 2.05 22.41
CA TRP A 636 -8.74 3.27 21.58
C TRP A 636 -9.54 4.45 22.14
N LEU A 637 -10.80 4.25 22.54
CA LEU A 637 -11.58 5.32 23.20
C LEU A 637 -11.04 5.62 24.59
N GLY A 638 -10.68 4.58 25.35
CA GLY A 638 -10.18 4.71 26.72
C GLY A 638 -8.96 5.64 26.81
N GLY A 639 -7.92 5.38 26.03
CA GLY A 639 -6.71 6.21 26.02
C GLY A 639 -6.84 7.54 25.26
N LEU A 640 -7.83 7.67 24.36
CA LEU A 640 -8.13 8.93 23.66
C LEU A 640 -8.91 9.93 24.53
N ALA A 641 -9.69 9.43 25.50
CA ALA A 641 -10.45 10.26 26.42
C ALA A 641 -9.65 10.70 27.66
N GLU A 642 -8.44 10.18 27.88
CA GLU A 642 -7.61 10.56 29.03
C GLU A 642 -7.17 12.03 29.00
N ASP A 643 -7.01 12.64 30.19
CA ASP A 643 -6.39 13.96 30.33
C ASP A 643 -4.93 13.94 29.80
N PHE A 644 -4.53 14.98 29.04
CA PHE A 644 -3.17 15.07 28.51
C PHE A 644 -2.10 15.23 29.58
N LEU A 645 -0.93 14.62 29.35
CA LEU A 645 0.29 14.94 30.09
C LEU A 645 0.78 16.36 29.77
N PRO A 646 1.46 17.05 30.70
CA PRO A 646 1.99 18.40 30.47
C PRO A 646 2.91 18.47 29.24
N GLY A 647 2.57 19.34 28.29
CA GLY A 647 3.31 19.52 27.03
C GLY A 647 3.14 18.39 25.99
N ALA A 648 2.22 17.45 26.22
CA ALA A 648 1.94 16.32 25.32
C ALA A 648 0.73 16.57 24.40
N ARG A 649 0.43 15.56 23.57
CA ARG A 649 -0.86 15.38 22.86
C ARG A 649 -1.43 13.98 23.07
N THR A 650 -1.06 13.34 24.19
CA THR A 650 -1.53 12.02 24.61
C THR A 650 -1.72 11.97 26.13
N GLY A 651 -2.67 11.16 26.58
CA GLY A 651 -2.84 10.82 28.00
C GLY A 651 -1.87 9.72 28.47
N PRO A 652 -1.77 9.46 29.79
CA PRO A 652 -0.82 8.52 30.40
C PRO A 652 -0.72 7.15 29.72
N LEU A 653 -1.84 6.55 29.30
CA LEU A 653 -1.87 5.23 28.68
C LEU A 653 -1.26 5.25 27.28
N PHE A 654 -1.67 6.18 26.43
CA PHE A 654 -1.10 6.30 25.09
C PHE A 654 0.36 6.74 25.14
N ALA A 655 0.73 7.60 26.08
CA ALA A 655 2.12 7.98 26.30
C ALA A 655 3.00 6.77 26.66
N CYS A 656 2.53 5.89 27.54
CA CYS A 656 3.17 4.61 27.85
C CYS A 656 3.28 3.68 26.63
N LEU A 657 2.17 3.43 25.92
CA LEU A 657 2.13 2.46 24.82
C LEU A 657 2.96 2.91 23.61
N ILE A 658 2.87 4.19 23.24
CA ILE A 658 3.65 4.77 22.14
C ILE A 658 5.13 4.86 22.54
N GLY A 659 5.44 5.33 23.76
CA GLY A 659 6.83 5.42 24.25
C GLY A 659 7.53 4.06 24.26
N LYS A 660 6.88 3.02 24.81
CA LYS A 660 7.40 1.64 24.80
C LYS A 660 7.63 1.11 23.37
N GLN A 661 6.73 1.41 22.43
CA GLN A 661 6.93 0.99 21.04
C GLN A 661 8.12 1.72 20.42
N MET A 662 8.19 3.05 20.56
CA MET A 662 9.28 3.86 19.97
C MET A 662 10.66 3.48 20.55
N LYS A 663 10.74 3.13 21.84
CA LYS A 663 11.96 2.55 22.42
C LYS A 663 12.32 1.20 21.79
N ALA A 664 11.35 0.29 21.63
CA ALA A 664 11.59 -1.01 21.00
C ALA A 664 11.98 -0.90 19.52
N LEU A 665 11.42 0.07 18.77
CA LEU A 665 11.82 0.34 17.38
C LEU A 665 13.24 0.92 17.24
N ARG A 666 13.73 1.59 18.28
CA ARG A 666 15.05 2.22 18.31
C ARG A 666 16.13 1.25 18.81
N ASP A 667 15.90 0.65 19.96
CA ASP A 667 16.88 -0.17 20.67
C ASP A 667 17.01 -1.56 20.03
N GLY A 668 15.91 -2.09 19.47
CA GLY A 668 15.89 -3.37 18.73
C GLY A 668 16.26 -3.26 17.25
N ASP A 669 16.75 -2.12 16.77
CA ASP A 669 17.15 -1.89 15.38
C ASP A 669 18.68 -1.89 15.23
N TRP A 670 19.24 -2.96 14.65
CA TRP A 670 20.67 -3.10 14.38
C TRP A 670 21.21 -1.92 13.56
N PHE A 671 20.42 -1.44 12.61
CA PHE A 671 20.78 -0.37 11.68
C PHE A 671 20.37 1.04 12.15
N TRP A 672 20.06 1.22 13.44
CA TRP A 672 19.75 2.55 14.01
C TRP A 672 20.91 3.53 13.79
N TRP A 673 20.60 4.77 13.40
CA TRP A 673 21.61 5.72 12.90
C TRP A 673 22.71 6.11 13.92
N GLU A 674 22.42 6.05 15.23
CA GLU A 674 23.42 6.28 16.30
C GLU A 674 24.34 5.07 16.53
N ASN A 675 23.97 3.87 16.07
CA ASN A 675 24.78 2.66 16.26
C ASN A 675 26.13 2.82 15.52
N SER A 676 27.23 2.54 16.22
CA SER A 676 28.58 3.01 15.88
C SER A 676 29.06 2.56 14.49
N HIS A 677 28.61 1.39 14.02
CA HIS A 677 28.99 0.78 12.75
C HIS A 677 28.15 1.25 11.55
N VAL A 678 27.01 1.92 11.78
CA VAL A 678 26.05 2.27 10.72
C VAL A 678 26.53 3.48 9.93
N PHE A 679 27.04 4.50 10.63
CA PHE A 679 27.63 5.72 10.06
C PHE A 679 28.95 6.04 10.76
N THR A 680 29.83 6.82 10.11
CA THR A 680 31.02 7.38 10.77
C THR A 680 30.66 8.55 11.69
N ASP A 681 31.56 8.94 12.60
CA ASP A 681 31.34 10.14 13.43
C ASP A 681 31.23 11.43 12.62
N ALA A 682 31.90 11.51 11.46
CA ALA A 682 31.73 12.62 10.54
C ALA A 682 30.31 12.64 9.95
N GLN A 683 29.80 11.47 9.51
CA GLN A 683 28.45 11.35 8.96
C GLN A 683 27.38 11.65 10.01
N ARG A 684 27.50 11.14 11.24
CA ARG A 684 26.57 11.46 12.35
C ARG A 684 26.46 12.97 12.59
N ARG A 685 27.59 13.67 12.72
CA ARG A 685 27.64 15.13 12.92
C ARG A 685 27.03 15.94 11.78
N GLU A 686 27.01 15.40 10.56
CA GLU A 686 26.32 16.04 9.43
C GLU A 686 24.81 15.74 9.45
N LEU A 687 24.41 14.49 9.73
CA LEU A 687 23.00 14.10 9.90
C LEU A 687 22.29 14.90 11.01
N GLU A 688 22.97 15.10 12.15
CA GLU A 688 22.46 15.86 13.32
C GLU A 688 21.98 17.27 12.98
N LYS A 689 22.59 17.92 11.97
CA LYS A 689 22.24 19.29 11.52
C LYS A 689 20.93 19.34 10.73
N HIS A 690 20.48 18.21 10.17
CA HIS A 690 19.38 18.19 9.23
C HIS A 690 18.01 18.26 9.94
N SER A 691 17.01 18.78 9.24
CA SER A 691 15.65 18.99 9.77
C SER A 691 14.59 18.85 8.68
N LEU A 692 13.32 18.65 9.06
CA LEU A 692 12.22 18.63 8.10
C LEU A 692 12.09 19.95 7.33
N SER A 693 12.40 21.09 7.96
CA SER A 693 12.47 22.41 7.31
C SER A 693 13.54 22.46 6.22
N ARG A 694 14.71 21.81 6.43
CA ARG A 694 15.77 21.69 5.41
C ARG A 694 15.30 20.86 4.21
N VAL A 695 14.68 19.69 4.46
CA VAL A 695 14.08 18.84 3.40
C VAL A 695 13.06 19.64 2.60
N ILE A 696 12.22 20.45 3.24
CA ILE A 696 11.24 21.31 2.54
C ILE A 696 11.97 22.35 1.67
N CYS A 697 12.96 23.07 2.20
CA CYS A 697 13.75 24.05 1.43
C CYS A 697 14.45 23.43 0.21
N ASP A 698 15.02 22.23 0.36
CA ASP A 698 15.74 21.54 -0.73
C ASP A 698 14.82 20.97 -1.82
N ASN A 699 13.53 20.75 -1.52
CA ASN A 699 12.62 19.97 -2.38
C ASN A 699 11.32 20.69 -2.78
N THR A 700 11.16 21.98 -2.43
CA THR A 700 10.02 22.85 -2.81
C THR A 700 10.49 24.14 -3.50
N GLY A 701 9.56 25.04 -3.83
CA GLY A 701 9.86 26.43 -4.20
C GLY A 701 9.68 27.45 -3.05
N LEU A 702 9.51 26.99 -1.81
CA LEU A 702 9.47 27.90 -0.65
C LEU A 702 10.86 28.50 -0.42
N THR A 703 10.91 29.83 -0.31
CA THR A 703 12.13 30.59 0.02
C THR A 703 12.28 30.87 1.51
N ARG A 704 11.21 30.65 2.30
CA ARG A 704 11.19 30.79 3.76
C ARG A 704 10.38 29.68 4.41
N VAL A 705 10.82 29.22 5.59
CA VAL A 705 10.21 28.16 6.41
C VAL A 705 10.42 28.47 7.91
N PRO A 706 9.61 27.92 8.84
CA PRO A 706 9.94 28.00 10.26
C PRO A 706 11.14 27.09 10.58
N VAL A 707 11.88 27.42 11.65
CA VAL A 707 13.04 26.62 12.09
C VAL A 707 12.61 25.24 12.59
N ASP A 708 11.49 25.18 13.30
CA ASP A 708 10.78 23.94 13.64
C ASP A 708 9.54 23.80 12.75
N ALA A 709 9.53 22.78 11.89
CA ALA A 709 8.44 22.51 10.97
C ALA A 709 7.12 22.12 11.67
N PHE A 710 7.18 21.65 12.92
CA PHE A 710 6.04 21.17 13.68
C PHE A 710 5.39 22.22 14.59
N GLN A 711 6.02 23.38 14.80
CA GLN A 711 5.40 24.48 15.53
C GLN A 711 4.55 25.35 14.58
N VAL A 712 3.43 25.88 15.07
CA VAL A 712 2.64 26.85 14.32
C VAL A 712 3.33 28.23 14.39
N GLY A 713 3.81 28.71 13.25
CA GLY A 713 4.49 30.00 13.14
C GLY A 713 3.64 31.06 12.41
N LYS A 714 3.88 32.33 12.71
CA LYS A 714 3.33 33.48 11.98
C LYS A 714 4.28 33.91 10.88
N PHE A 715 3.75 34.12 9.68
CA PHE A 715 4.49 34.66 8.56
C PHE A 715 4.30 36.19 8.50
N PRO A 716 5.37 36.99 8.35
CA PRO A 716 6.76 36.59 8.06
C PRO A 716 7.67 36.38 9.29
N GLU A 717 7.21 36.65 10.51
CA GLU A 717 8.05 36.79 11.71
C GLU A 717 8.83 35.51 12.08
N ASP A 718 8.14 34.38 12.17
CA ASP A 718 8.70 33.10 12.63
C ASP A 718 9.37 32.30 11.49
N PHE A 719 9.31 32.82 10.26
CA PHE A 719 9.75 32.16 9.03
C PHE A 719 11.11 32.71 8.58
N GLN A 720 12.16 31.89 8.64
CA GLN A 720 13.51 32.27 8.22
C GLN A 720 13.78 31.94 6.74
N PRO A 721 14.70 32.66 6.06
CA PRO A 721 15.15 32.30 4.72
C PRO A 721 15.72 30.88 4.66
N CYS A 722 15.47 30.16 3.57
CA CYS A 722 15.99 28.81 3.39
C CYS A 722 17.53 28.73 3.41
N ASP A 723 18.25 29.82 3.11
CA ASP A 723 19.71 29.85 3.17
C ASP A 723 20.27 29.88 4.62
N SER A 724 19.45 30.21 5.63
CA SER A 724 19.84 30.14 7.04
C SER A 724 19.42 28.86 7.76
N ILE A 725 18.67 27.97 7.09
CA ILE A 725 18.28 26.67 7.63
C ILE A 725 19.42 25.66 7.41
N PRO A 726 20.06 25.11 8.48
CA PRO A 726 21.24 24.27 8.35
C PRO A 726 21.06 23.06 7.42
N GLY A 727 22.05 22.84 6.56
CA GLY A 727 22.19 21.64 5.73
C GLY A 727 23.26 20.69 6.26
N MET A 728 23.20 19.45 5.79
CA MET A 728 24.24 18.44 6.02
C MET A 728 25.22 18.43 4.84
N SER A 729 26.53 18.37 5.12
CA SER A 729 27.55 18.25 4.07
C SER A 729 27.73 16.80 3.64
N LEU A 730 27.51 16.51 2.35
CA LEU A 730 27.73 15.18 1.81
C LEU A 730 29.21 14.79 1.66
N GLU A 731 30.15 15.72 1.87
CA GLU A 731 31.60 15.41 1.85
C GLU A 731 31.99 14.31 2.85
N ALA A 732 31.23 14.12 3.94
CA ALA A 732 31.42 13.01 4.89
C ALA A 732 31.09 11.61 4.30
N TRP A 733 30.54 11.54 3.08
CA TRP A 733 30.34 10.30 2.30
C TRP A 733 31.35 10.12 1.17
N ARG A 734 32.34 11.02 1.03
CA ARG A 734 33.37 10.88 -0.01
C ARG A 734 34.29 9.70 0.31
N GLU A 735 34.27 8.68 -0.54
CA GLU A 735 35.25 7.59 -0.45
C GLU A 735 36.55 7.99 -1.16
N ALA A 736 37.66 7.91 -0.43
CA ALA A 736 39.01 8.11 -0.96
C ALA A 736 39.84 6.84 -0.75
N PHE A 737 40.45 6.35 -1.83
CA PHE A 737 41.36 5.20 -1.78
C PHE A 737 42.79 5.69 -1.51
N PRO A 738 43.48 5.25 -0.44
CA PRO A 738 44.83 5.70 -0.13
C PRO A 738 45.84 5.29 -1.21
N PRO A 739 46.75 6.18 -1.68
CA PRO A 739 47.74 5.82 -2.71
C PRO A 739 48.78 4.78 -2.27
N GLU A 740 48.97 4.59 -0.96
CA GLU A 740 49.95 3.67 -0.38
C GLU A 740 49.40 2.25 -0.17
N ASP A 741 48.12 2.04 -0.46
CA ASP A 741 47.45 0.76 -0.32
C ASP A 741 47.74 -0.12 -1.56
N LYS A 742 48.33 -1.31 -1.36
CA LYS A 742 48.60 -2.25 -2.47
C LYS A 742 47.32 -2.68 -3.18
N CYS A 743 46.19 -2.63 -2.49
CA CYS A 743 44.87 -2.81 -3.06
C CYS A 743 44.45 -1.53 -3.77
N GLY A 744 45.04 -1.31 -4.95
CA GLY A 744 44.75 -0.17 -5.81
C GLY A 744 43.28 -0.10 -6.26
N PHE A 745 42.94 0.97 -6.97
CA PHE A 745 41.57 1.25 -7.39
C PHE A 745 40.94 0.03 -8.13
N PRO A 746 39.70 -0.38 -7.81
CA PRO A 746 39.16 -1.63 -8.31
C PRO A 746 38.92 -1.63 -9.83
N GLU A 747 39.23 -2.74 -10.50
CA GLU A 747 38.90 -2.88 -11.91
C GLU A 747 37.38 -2.98 -12.13
N SER A 748 36.89 -2.28 -13.16
CA SER A 748 35.49 -2.26 -13.55
C SER A 748 35.09 -3.51 -14.35
N VAL A 749 34.05 -4.21 -13.92
CA VAL A 749 33.53 -5.41 -14.61
C VAL A 749 32.56 -5.00 -15.73
N GLU A 750 32.72 -5.55 -16.93
CA GLU A 750 31.80 -5.27 -18.04
C GLU A 750 30.40 -5.82 -17.74
N ASN A 751 29.39 -4.93 -17.76
CA ASN A 751 28.00 -5.20 -17.33
C ASN A 751 27.88 -5.62 -15.85
N GLY A 752 28.93 -5.39 -15.06
CA GLY A 752 28.94 -5.52 -13.61
C GLY A 752 29.25 -4.19 -12.93
N ASP A 753 29.24 -4.25 -11.61
CA ASP A 753 29.41 -3.13 -10.70
C ASP A 753 30.01 -3.67 -9.38
N PHE A 754 30.47 -2.80 -8.48
CA PHE A 754 30.91 -3.21 -7.15
C PHE A 754 30.45 -2.25 -6.06
N VAL A 755 30.49 -2.74 -4.82
CA VAL A 755 30.21 -1.97 -3.60
C VAL A 755 31.34 -2.19 -2.60
N HIS A 756 31.83 -1.10 -2.02
CA HIS A 756 32.83 -1.10 -0.98
C HIS A 756 32.22 -1.28 0.42
N CYS A 757 32.88 -2.11 1.24
CA CYS A 757 32.53 -2.42 2.62
C CYS A 757 33.80 -2.78 3.43
N GLU A 758 33.63 -2.99 4.74
CA GLU A 758 34.69 -3.40 5.65
C GLU A 758 34.31 -4.70 6.37
N GLU A 759 35.28 -5.59 6.55
CA GLU A 759 35.12 -6.80 7.37
C GLU A 759 36.40 -7.05 8.17
N SER A 760 36.28 -7.16 9.51
CA SER A 760 37.40 -7.39 10.43
C SER A 760 38.59 -6.42 10.25
N GLY A 761 38.34 -5.14 9.99
CA GLY A 761 39.38 -4.13 9.75
C GLY A 761 40.02 -4.19 8.36
N ARG A 762 39.45 -4.95 7.42
CA ARG A 762 39.96 -5.09 6.05
C ARG A 762 38.94 -4.55 5.04
N ARG A 763 39.46 -3.90 3.99
CA ARG A 763 38.65 -3.53 2.83
C ARG A 763 38.16 -4.78 2.11
N VAL A 764 36.86 -4.85 1.86
CA VAL A 764 36.22 -5.86 1.01
C VAL A 764 35.45 -5.15 -0.10
N LEU A 765 35.48 -5.75 -1.30
CA LEU A 765 34.65 -5.38 -2.43
C LEU A 765 33.64 -6.48 -2.68
N VAL A 766 32.39 -6.12 -2.89
CA VAL A 766 31.34 -7.06 -3.30
C VAL A 766 30.87 -6.68 -4.69
N TYR A 767 31.05 -7.59 -5.64
CA TYR A 767 30.72 -7.39 -7.05
C TYR A 767 29.31 -7.89 -7.35
N SER A 768 28.54 -7.10 -8.09
CA SER A 768 27.23 -7.46 -8.59
C SER A 768 27.18 -7.39 -10.12
N CYS A 769 26.18 -8.04 -10.71
CA CYS A 769 25.87 -7.90 -12.13
C CYS A 769 24.62 -7.05 -12.34
N ARG A 770 24.60 -6.31 -13.45
CA ARG A 770 23.43 -5.55 -13.87
C ARG A 770 22.28 -6.49 -14.23
N HIS A 771 21.06 -5.96 -14.23
CA HIS A 771 19.87 -6.75 -14.59
C HIS A 771 20.04 -7.41 -15.97
N GLY A 772 19.62 -8.68 -16.10
CA GLY A 772 19.86 -9.51 -17.29
C GLY A 772 21.25 -10.17 -17.35
N TYR A 773 22.08 -10.08 -16.30
CA TYR A 773 23.39 -10.73 -16.24
C TYR A 773 23.60 -11.54 -14.95
N GLU A 774 24.37 -12.63 -15.04
CA GLU A 774 24.76 -13.53 -13.95
C GLU A 774 26.26 -13.41 -13.66
N LEU A 775 26.65 -13.48 -12.38
CA LEU A 775 28.04 -13.36 -11.93
C LEU A 775 28.81 -14.68 -12.08
N GLN A 776 30.01 -14.59 -12.66
CA GLN A 776 30.91 -15.72 -12.91
C GLN A 776 32.29 -15.41 -12.32
N GLY A 777 32.57 -15.92 -11.13
CA GLY A 777 33.79 -15.66 -10.35
C GLY A 777 33.50 -15.67 -8.84
N GLN A 778 34.38 -15.06 -8.05
CA GLN A 778 34.08 -14.78 -6.63
C GLN A 778 33.24 -13.51 -6.52
N GLU A 779 32.22 -13.53 -5.65
CA GLU A 779 31.38 -12.36 -5.34
C GLU A 779 32.13 -11.32 -4.51
N GLN A 780 33.01 -11.77 -3.61
CA GLN A 780 33.71 -10.93 -2.64
C GLN A 780 35.23 -11.03 -2.84
N LEU A 781 35.90 -9.88 -2.90
CA LEU A 781 37.35 -9.74 -2.96
C LEU A 781 37.84 -9.02 -1.70
N THR A 782 38.78 -9.63 -0.97
CA THR A 782 39.40 -9.07 0.25
C THR A 782 40.73 -8.42 -0.08
N CYS A 783 40.98 -7.24 0.49
CA CYS A 783 42.30 -6.63 0.46
C CYS A 783 43.27 -7.34 1.43
N THR A 784 44.46 -7.69 0.93
CA THR A 784 45.53 -8.38 1.67
C THR A 784 46.85 -7.62 1.57
N GLN A 785 47.87 -8.06 2.33
CA GLN A 785 49.23 -7.51 2.26
C GLN A 785 49.94 -7.77 0.91
N GLU A 786 49.33 -8.53 -0.01
CA GLU A 786 49.86 -8.80 -1.36
C GLU A 786 49.00 -8.18 -2.47
N GLY A 787 47.85 -7.58 -2.13
CA GLY A 787 46.84 -7.07 -3.08
C GLY A 787 45.48 -7.74 -2.87
N TRP A 788 44.64 -7.75 -3.89
CA TRP A 788 43.36 -8.48 -3.87
C TRP A 788 43.58 -10.01 -3.86
N ASP A 789 42.84 -10.72 -3.02
CA ASP A 789 42.91 -12.18 -2.87
C ASP A 789 42.48 -12.97 -4.12
N PHE A 790 41.52 -12.44 -4.88
CA PHE A 790 41.03 -13.01 -6.14
C PHE A 790 41.06 -12.02 -7.30
N GLN A 791 40.89 -12.54 -8.52
CA GLN A 791 40.66 -11.74 -9.72
C GLN A 791 39.19 -11.30 -9.80
N PRO A 792 38.89 -10.10 -10.33
CA PRO A 792 37.52 -9.63 -10.49
C PRO A 792 36.64 -10.62 -11.29
N PRO A 793 35.37 -10.83 -10.87
CA PRO A 793 34.43 -11.69 -11.57
C PRO A 793 33.98 -11.10 -12.91
N ARG A 794 33.22 -11.86 -13.69
CA ARG A 794 32.67 -11.43 -14.98
C ARG A 794 31.15 -11.58 -15.02
N CYS A 795 30.46 -10.63 -15.65
CA CYS A 795 29.01 -10.69 -15.83
C CYS A 795 28.65 -11.27 -17.19
N LYS A 796 27.87 -12.35 -17.18
CA LYS A 796 27.47 -13.12 -18.36
C LYS A 796 25.99 -12.92 -18.66
N ASP A 797 25.64 -12.75 -19.93
CA ASP A 797 24.26 -12.61 -20.41
C ASP A 797 23.35 -13.77 -19.93
N VAL A 798 22.23 -13.42 -19.32
CA VAL A 798 21.16 -14.37 -18.98
C VAL A 798 20.24 -14.51 -20.19
N ASN A 799 19.83 -15.75 -20.49
CA ASN A 799 18.85 -16.01 -21.54
C ASN A 799 17.47 -16.19 -20.92
N GLU A 800 16.73 -15.11 -20.66
CA GLU A 800 15.42 -15.22 -20.00
C GLU A 800 14.41 -15.99 -20.88
N CYS A 801 14.60 -16.00 -22.19
CA CYS A 801 13.80 -16.80 -23.12
C CYS A 801 14.06 -18.33 -23.02
N ALA A 802 15.03 -18.78 -22.21
CA ALA A 802 15.28 -20.19 -21.96
C ALA A 802 14.60 -20.74 -20.69
N ASP A 803 14.00 -19.89 -19.84
CA ASP A 803 13.22 -20.34 -18.70
C ASP A 803 11.85 -20.89 -19.17
N SER A 804 11.69 -22.21 -19.09
CA SER A 804 10.45 -22.92 -19.43
C SER A 804 9.48 -23.08 -18.26
N ALA A 805 9.90 -22.74 -17.03
CA ALA A 805 9.05 -22.73 -15.84
C ALA A 805 8.35 -21.37 -15.65
N ASN A 806 9.06 -20.26 -15.94
CA ASN A 806 8.53 -18.90 -15.89
C ASN A 806 8.84 -18.13 -17.19
N PRO A 807 8.26 -18.52 -18.35
CA PRO A 807 8.51 -17.84 -19.62
C PRO A 807 8.16 -16.34 -19.52
N PRO A 808 9.08 -15.42 -19.91
CA PRO A 808 8.92 -14.00 -19.61
C PRO A 808 7.91 -13.28 -20.52
N CYS A 809 7.54 -13.90 -21.64
CA CYS A 809 6.49 -13.44 -22.55
C CYS A 809 5.20 -14.25 -22.33
N HIS A 810 4.04 -13.65 -22.58
CA HIS A 810 2.77 -14.38 -22.59
C HIS A 810 2.74 -15.40 -23.74
N ALA A 811 1.94 -16.46 -23.63
CA ALA A 811 1.84 -17.52 -24.63
C ALA A 811 1.37 -17.06 -26.03
N SER A 812 0.85 -15.84 -26.15
CA SER A 812 0.52 -15.20 -27.44
C SER A 812 1.70 -14.49 -28.12
N ALA A 813 2.88 -14.39 -27.47
CA ALA A 813 4.03 -13.63 -27.93
C ALA A 813 5.32 -14.47 -27.93
N ARG A 814 6.12 -14.33 -28.99
CA ARG A 814 7.39 -15.03 -29.15
C ARG A 814 8.53 -14.30 -28.44
N CYS A 815 9.19 -14.95 -27.49
CA CYS A 815 10.39 -14.42 -26.83
C CYS A 815 11.61 -14.42 -27.76
N ARG A 816 12.43 -13.36 -27.69
CA ARG A 816 13.76 -13.25 -28.31
C ARG A 816 14.75 -12.61 -27.35
N ASN A 817 15.84 -13.31 -27.02
CA ASN A 817 16.87 -12.76 -26.14
C ASN A 817 17.61 -11.58 -26.79
N THR A 818 18.12 -10.69 -25.95
CA THR A 818 19.05 -9.60 -26.28
C THR A 818 20.04 -9.43 -25.12
N LYS A 819 21.18 -8.76 -25.35
CA LYS A 819 22.22 -8.67 -24.32
C LYS A 819 21.71 -7.89 -23.09
N GLY A 820 21.49 -8.56 -21.96
CA GLY A 820 20.95 -8.01 -20.72
C GLY A 820 19.43 -7.82 -20.65
N SER A 821 18.63 -8.42 -21.56
CA SER A 821 17.15 -8.37 -21.53
C SER A 821 16.53 -9.26 -22.61
N PHE A 822 15.26 -9.63 -22.49
CA PHE A 822 14.47 -10.20 -23.58
C PHE A 822 13.61 -9.15 -24.32
N ARG A 823 13.04 -9.54 -25.47
CA ARG A 823 11.91 -8.86 -26.13
C ARG A 823 10.84 -9.87 -26.54
N CYS A 824 9.57 -9.52 -26.30
CA CYS A 824 8.42 -10.25 -26.82
C CYS A 824 8.03 -9.71 -28.21
N LEU A 825 7.67 -10.60 -29.13
CA LEU A 825 7.36 -10.28 -30.53
C LEU A 825 5.99 -10.88 -30.91
N CYS A 826 5.20 -10.10 -31.65
CA CYS A 826 3.89 -10.48 -32.14
C CYS A 826 3.89 -10.74 -33.66
N GLU A 827 2.93 -11.52 -34.14
CA GLU A 827 2.74 -11.82 -35.56
C GLU A 827 1.52 -11.05 -36.10
N ASP A 828 1.67 -10.44 -37.28
CA ASP A 828 0.67 -9.61 -37.99
C ASP A 828 -0.67 -10.38 -38.09
N PRO A 829 -1.82 -9.82 -37.66
CA PRO A 829 -2.11 -8.41 -37.38
C PRO A 829 -2.01 -8.01 -35.89
N HIS A 830 -1.35 -8.78 -35.02
CA HIS A 830 -1.26 -8.46 -33.60
C HIS A 830 -0.09 -7.52 -33.29
N GLU A 831 -0.33 -6.54 -32.42
CA GLU A 831 0.70 -5.66 -31.88
C GLU A 831 0.95 -5.97 -30.40
N LEU A 832 2.09 -5.53 -29.88
CA LEU A 832 2.48 -5.76 -28.49
C LEU A 832 1.74 -4.76 -27.59
N GLY A 833 1.05 -5.24 -26.56
CA GLY A 833 0.30 -4.40 -25.62
C GLY A 833 1.21 -3.57 -24.70
N ASP A 834 0.58 -2.67 -23.93
CA ASP A 834 1.26 -1.78 -22.97
C ASP A 834 2.06 -2.53 -21.87
N ASP A 835 1.82 -3.83 -21.69
CA ASP A 835 2.57 -4.71 -20.77
C ASP A 835 3.94 -5.15 -21.34
N GLY A 836 4.19 -4.93 -22.63
CA GLY A 836 5.40 -5.36 -23.34
C GLY A 836 5.55 -6.88 -23.49
N ARG A 837 4.49 -7.66 -23.21
CA ARG A 837 4.56 -9.14 -23.06
C ARG A 837 3.42 -9.89 -23.74
N THR A 838 2.27 -9.26 -23.94
CA THR A 838 1.06 -9.86 -24.51
C THR A 838 0.78 -9.28 -25.89
N CYS A 839 0.42 -10.13 -26.85
CA CYS A 839 -0.04 -9.68 -28.15
C CYS A 839 -1.54 -9.41 -28.14
N ILE A 840 -1.93 -8.22 -28.62
CA ILE A 840 -3.29 -7.73 -28.75
C ILE A 840 -3.64 -7.52 -30.23
N ASP A 841 -4.91 -7.74 -30.59
CA ASP A 841 -5.39 -7.44 -31.95
C ASP A 841 -5.34 -5.92 -32.20
N SER A 842 -4.55 -5.50 -33.20
CA SER A 842 -4.41 -4.08 -33.58
C SER A 842 -5.68 -3.48 -34.18
N ARG A 843 -6.66 -4.32 -34.56
CA ARG A 843 -7.84 -3.97 -35.37
C ARG A 843 -7.51 -3.37 -36.73
N SER A 844 -6.25 -3.46 -37.15
CA SER A 844 -5.78 -3.00 -38.46
C SER A 844 -5.86 -4.13 -39.49
N LEU A 845 -6.06 -3.76 -40.76
CA LEU A 845 -6.01 -4.75 -41.85
C LEU A 845 -4.56 -5.26 -42.02
N PRO A 846 -4.34 -6.58 -42.14
CA PRO A 846 -3.00 -7.16 -42.34
C PRO A 846 -2.22 -6.48 -43.46
N ARG A 847 -0.89 -6.45 -43.36
CA ARG A 847 -0.05 -5.69 -44.31
C ARG A 847 -0.20 -6.18 -45.76
N ALA A 848 -0.50 -7.46 -45.96
CA ALA A 848 -0.84 -8.04 -47.26
C ALA A 848 -2.16 -7.50 -47.85
N SER A 849 -3.16 -7.18 -47.01
CA SER A 849 -4.42 -6.56 -47.44
C SER A 849 -4.19 -5.14 -47.93
N TRP A 850 -3.33 -4.34 -47.27
CA TRP A 850 -2.94 -3.01 -47.75
C TRP A 850 -2.24 -3.06 -49.12
N VAL A 851 -1.27 -3.97 -49.31
CA VAL A 851 -0.62 -4.18 -50.61
C VAL A 851 -1.65 -4.56 -51.68
N SER A 852 -2.63 -5.40 -51.34
CA SER A 852 -3.70 -5.81 -52.25
C SER A 852 -4.63 -4.65 -52.64
N ILE A 853 -4.97 -3.77 -51.68
CA ILE A 853 -5.76 -2.55 -51.91
C ILE A 853 -4.98 -1.56 -52.78
N SER A 854 -3.68 -1.36 -52.53
CA SER A 854 -2.82 -0.50 -53.36
C SER A 854 -2.68 -1.02 -54.79
N LEU A 855 -2.52 -2.34 -54.97
CA LEU A 855 -2.50 -2.97 -56.30
C LEU A 855 -3.85 -2.84 -57.03
N ALA A 856 -4.97 -3.02 -56.32
CA ALA A 856 -6.30 -2.82 -56.88
C ALA A 856 -6.53 -1.35 -57.29
N ALA A 857 -6.11 -0.39 -56.46
CA ALA A 857 -6.20 1.03 -56.78
C ALA A 857 -5.33 1.43 -57.99
N LEU A 858 -4.13 0.86 -58.11
CA LEU A 858 -3.27 1.03 -59.30
C LEU A 858 -3.88 0.41 -60.56
N LEU A 859 -4.51 -0.77 -60.45
CA LEU A 859 -5.24 -1.41 -61.55
C LEU A 859 -6.45 -0.58 -62.01
N ILE A 860 -7.26 -0.09 -61.06
CA ILE A 860 -8.42 0.77 -61.34
C ILE A 860 -7.97 2.10 -61.95
N GLY A 861 -6.92 2.74 -61.41
CA GLY A 861 -6.35 3.96 -61.97
C GLY A 861 -5.78 3.76 -63.38
N GLY A 862 -5.09 2.64 -63.62
CA GLY A 862 -4.59 2.27 -64.95
C GLY A 862 -5.72 2.02 -65.96
N LEU A 863 -6.77 1.30 -65.57
CA LEU A 863 -7.95 1.06 -66.40
C LEU A 863 -8.75 2.35 -66.67
N ALA A 864 -8.83 3.26 -65.69
CA ALA A 864 -9.42 4.58 -65.89
C ALA A 864 -8.60 5.42 -66.87
N GLY A 865 -7.26 5.41 -66.77
CA GLY A 865 -6.37 6.07 -67.73
C GLY A 865 -6.45 5.49 -69.14
N LEU A 866 -6.57 4.17 -69.27
CA LEU A 866 -6.72 3.48 -70.56
C LEU A 866 -8.08 3.73 -71.21
N THR A 867 -9.17 3.74 -70.44
CA THR A 867 -10.50 4.09 -70.95
C THR A 867 -10.61 5.57 -71.31
N TRP A 868 -10.04 6.48 -70.51
CA TRP A 868 -9.95 7.91 -70.84
C TRP A 868 -9.16 8.15 -72.13
N THR A 869 -7.98 7.53 -72.29
CA THR A 869 -7.16 7.68 -73.50
C THR A 869 -7.79 7.04 -74.75
N MET A 870 -8.54 5.94 -74.61
CA MET A 870 -9.40 5.40 -75.67
C MET A 870 -10.47 6.41 -76.11
N ILE A 871 -11.24 6.97 -75.16
CA ILE A 871 -12.31 7.94 -75.44
C ILE A 871 -11.76 9.18 -76.13
N CYS A 872 -10.66 9.75 -75.62
CA CYS A 872 -9.99 10.90 -76.25
C CYS A 872 -9.48 10.59 -77.67
N ARG A 873 -8.94 9.39 -77.93
CA ARG A 873 -8.53 9.00 -79.30
C ARG A 873 -9.72 8.85 -80.25
N TRP A 874 -10.82 8.25 -79.80
CA TRP A 874 -12.01 8.05 -80.64
C TRP A 874 -12.66 9.38 -81.03
N THR A 875 -12.72 10.35 -80.11
CA THR A 875 -13.27 11.69 -80.39
C THR A 875 -12.43 12.54 -81.36
N VAL A 876 -11.15 12.22 -81.57
CA VAL A 876 -10.23 13.01 -82.42
C VAL A 876 -10.22 12.54 -83.88
N MET A 877 -10.53 11.27 -84.17
CA MET A 877 -10.51 10.75 -85.55
C MET A 877 -11.82 10.98 -86.34
N GLY A 878 -12.90 11.43 -85.70
CA GLY A 878 -14.25 11.44 -86.26
C GLY A 878 -14.72 12.69 -87.02
N ARG A 879 -13.84 13.54 -87.59
CA ARG A 879 -14.27 14.78 -88.30
C ARG A 879 -13.43 15.16 -89.54
N LYS A 880 -13.90 14.78 -90.73
CA LYS A 880 -13.84 15.61 -91.97
C LYS A 880 -14.69 15.00 -93.11
N ALA A 881 -15.30 15.88 -93.92
CA ALA A 881 -16.22 15.63 -95.03
C ALA A 881 -17.58 14.96 -94.67
N GLY A 882 -18.75 15.42 -95.16
CA GLY A 882 -19.06 16.72 -95.77
C GLY A 882 -20.31 16.73 -96.68
N THR A 883 -21.16 17.76 -96.56
CA THR A 883 -22.24 18.18 -97.50
C THR A 883 -23.40 17.19 -97.78
N LEU A 884 -24.65 17.59 -98.08
CA LEU A 884 -25.38 18.89 -98.06
C LEU A 884 -26.55 18.78 -97.01
N THR A 885 -27.70 19.48 -96.94
CA THR A 885 -28.40 20.56 -97.71
C THR A 885 -29.44 21.25 -96.79
N GLY A 886 -29.95 22.45 -97.14
CA GLY A 886 -31.28 22.91 -96.73
C GLY A 886 -31.35 24.23 -95.93
N CYS A 887 -32.01 25.25 -96.49
CA CYS A 887 -32.34 26.55 -95.84
C CYS A 887 -33.89 26.69 -95.78
N ARG A 888 -34.55 27.60 -95.04
CA ARG A 888 -34.12 28.85 -94.37
C ARG A 888 -35.19 29.30 -93.33
N GLU A 889 -34.77 29.92 -92.21
CA GLU A 889 -35.36 30.97 -91.30
C GLU A 889 -36.91 31.25 -91.22
N PRO A 890 -37.48 31.92 -90.16
CA PRO A 890 -36.92 32.40 -88.87
C PRO A 890 -37.80 32.14 -87.58
N SER A 891 -37.23 32.53 -86.41
CA SER A 891 -37.88 33.14 -85.19
C SER A 891 -39.01 32.48 -84.34
N GLU A 892 -38.78 32.48 -83.01
CA GLU A 892 -39.72 32.62 -81.86
C GLU A 892 -40.75 31.51 -81.43
N GLY A 893 -41.10 31.51 -80.12
CA GLY A 893 -42.16 30.71 -79.44
C GLY A 893 -41.63 29.69 -78.40
N LYS A 894 -41.88 29.78 -77.07
CA LYS A 894 -43.12 29.50 -76.27
C LYS A 894 -43.54 28.00 -76.27
N VAL A 895 -43.95 27.33 -75.18
CA VAL A 895 -44.29 27.66 -73.75
C VAL A 895 -44.13 26.35 -72.92
N ALA A 896 -43.53 26.31 -71.71
CA ALA A 896 -44.12 26.38 -70.33
C ALA A 896 -45.25 25.35 -70.02
N PRO A 897 -45.51 24.93 -68.74
CA PRO A 897 -45.18 25.53 -67.42
C PRO A 897 -44.21 24.63 -66.58
N THR A 898 -44.11 24.55 -65.23
CA THR A 898 -44.97 24.94 -64.07
C THR A 898 -44.21 25.14 -62.73
N LEU A 899 -44.89 25.81 -61.79
CA LEU A 899 -44.75 26.08 -60.33
C LEU A 899 -43.90 25.11 -59.45
N ASN A 900 -43.12 25.49 -58.41
CA ASN A 900 -43.12 26.56 -57.35
C ASN A 900 -43.80 26.18 -56.02
N PRO A 901 -43.45 26.79 -54.84
CA PRO A 901 -42.35 27.74 -54.55
C PRO A 901 -41.15 27.00 -53.91
N GLY A 902 -40.40 27.34 -52.84
CA GLY A 902 -40.36 28.43 -51.81
C GLY A 902 -39.70 27.90 -50.50
N GLU A 903 -39.12 28.63 -49.55
CA GLU A 903 -38.67 30.03 -49.32
C GLU A 903 -37.63 30.01 -48.15
N GLN A 904 -36.71 30.95 -47.87
CA GLN A 904 -36.14 32.12 -48.55
C GLN A 904 -34.68 32.33 -48.01
N LEU A 905 -33.82 33.05 -48.75
CA LEU A 905 -32.43 33.35 -48.36
C LEU A 905 -32.23 34.87 -48.09
N ARG A 906 -31.07 35.23 -47.52
CA ARG A 906 -30.68 36.58 -47.07
C ARG A 906 -30.59 37.64 -48.21
N VAL A 907 -30.15 38.84 -47.79
CA VAL A 907 -29.12 39.75 -48.41
C VAL A 907 -29.73 41.09 -48.91
N PRO A 908 -29.05 42.28 -48.83
CA PRO A 908 -28.23 42.89 -47.77
C PRO A 908 -28.61 44.37 -47.47
N ARG A 909 -27.90 45.06 -46.56
CA ARG A 909 -27.08 46.26 -46.86
C ARG A 909 -26.33 46.79 -45.63
N ALA A 910 -25.33 47.63 -45.88
CA ALA A 910 -24.57 48.37 -44.87
C ALA A 910 -24.57 49.87 -45.20
N THR A 911 -24.50 50.74 -44.18
CA THR A 911 -23.77 52.02 -44.25
C THR A 911 -23.58 52.68 -42.88
N SER A 912 -22.33 53.10 -42.62
CA SER A 912 -21.90 54.33 -41.92
C SER A 912 -22.34 54.71 -40.48
N THR A 913 -21.31 54.78 -39.62
CA THR A 913 -20.91 55.94 -38.74
C THR A 913 -21.60 56.29 -37.40
N THR A 914 -20.75 56.40 -36.35
CA THR A 914 -20.70 57.43 -35.26
C THR A 914 -21.81 57.46 -34.16
N VAL A 915 -21.55 57.78 -32.87
CA VAL A 915 -20.31 57.91 -32.05
C VAL A 915 -20.62 57.88 -30.53
N SER A 916 -19.64 57.45 -29.71
CA SER A 916 -19.41 57.67 -28.24
C SER A 916 -20.51 57.51 -27.15
N GLN A 917 -20.12 56.79 -26.08
CA GLN A 917 -20.38 57.07 -24.63
C GLN A 917 -21.84 56.94 -24.10
N THR A 918 -22.12 56.62 -22.82
CA THR A 918 -21.29 56.48 -21.59
C THR A 918 -21.92 55.47 -20.60
N GLN A 919 -21.27 55.24 -19.45
CA GLN A 919 -21.71 54.43 -18.27
C GLN A 919 -21.66 52.90 -18.43
N ALA A 920 -21.24 52.12 -17.42
CA ALA A 920 -20.47 52.43 -16.21
C ALA A 920 -19.75 51.14 -15.71
N ASN A 921 -18.65 51.32 -14.96
CA ASN A 921 -18.06 50.28 -14.10
C ASN A 921 -18.59 50.43 -12.67
#